data_AF-A0A0D7APP0-F1
#
_entry.id   AF-A0A0D7APP0-F1
#
_cell.length_a   1.000
_cell.length_b   1.000
_cell.length_c   1.000
_cell.angle_alpha   90.00
_cell.angle_beta   90.00
_cell.angle_gamma   90.00
#
_symmetry.space_group_name_H-M   'P 1'
#
loop_
_entity.id
_entity.type
_entity.pdbx_description
1 polymer ?
#
loop_
_entity_poly.entity_id
_entity_poly.type
_entity_poly.pdbx_seq_one_letter_code
_entity_poly.pdbx_strand_id
1 'polypeptide(L)'
;MVIHISNPYDEVIDVCGGQTVVTKPRIKTEEIARRFIGARTFINWPFLQEATVVAVSDNLFRYEKLAVVPGVKPRVVGSPHTHQGIGHFHSKAERIESAYSKRFAVITGNIDVLLHVRPLKGLKRLDNGALVKEYVGPSKETECAVQMAVSKVYSEDPRYLERGAPPLSEEFPDGSKIFFLGEHAYGVAAQVSATTDTTLSVMIAFFPSDKKENEEFKAVVRNSISEAYTPAFQVAKILRMSGRALSRITSSFMVVTSDKQKTNIGLSLKFEAKGLKVIDYSRKNGTHWEFSEKTINLIREYRDKFPHVFECLDASGDAMARGEDLFPDGDSIAQVKAIKAWLKIKGVPNFEPVSLFADKLPQDVVAKLEQLSDTYNTKRSSSNIKKAIVRNIPRQAVLKPAHAVYRLQSQRFALGDRVTMIQDSGAVPLSFKGSVVGLTAKHMDVVWDVPFMAGTTLDNRCSQYRGATVEFAACLNLSDPQFVTSTSVVAPYVQPAVTHPHNPAFKPRIGPHPAIYPTTGNAPAAGFRPAPLRGLGGPPVVHSHHAGPSSQPVIAQPQRVHIMANPHRAQTSATARESGQAQAMHTTASHNTAPAQVQIRGAPPARSLVRGRAQGPVGGSFNSPVRPGEGRGRSANYADTSGRGAGAPFVPRGRPRIFRGRGRATYP
;
A
#
# COMPACT_ATOMS: atom_id res chain seq x y z
N MET A 1 -8.19 -21.73 33.33
CA MET A 1 -6.78 -22.12 33.50
C MET A 1 -5.98 -20.86 33.25
N VAL A 2 -5.38 -20.29 34.29
CA VAL A 2 -4.55 -19.07 34.22
C VAL A 2 -3.10 -19.53 34.22
N ILE A 3 -2.28 -18.96 33.35
CA ILE A 3 -0.86 -19.31 33.26
C ILE A 3 -0.08 -18.23 34.00
N HIS A 4 0.45 -18.58 35.17
CA HIS A 4 1.45 -17.75 35.85
C HIS A 4 2.82 -18.03 35.23
N ILE A 5 3.55 -16.98 34.87
CA ILE A 5 4.94 -17.08 34.42
C ILE A 5 5.78 -16.33 35.44
N SER A 6 6.57 -17.07 36.21
CA SER A 6 7.59 -16.49 37.08
C SER A 6 8.68 -15.84 36.23
N ASN A 7 9.24 -14.73 36.72
CA ASN A 7 10.43 -14.15 36.12
C ASN A 7 11.61 -15.11 36.34
N PRO A 8 12.30 -15.64 35.31
CA PRO A 8 13.47 -16.52 35.50
C PRO A 8 14.69 -15.80 36.11
N TYR A 9 14.56 -14.53 36.47
CA TYR A 9 15.55 -13.71 37.16
C TYR A 9 15.12 -13.26 38.58
N ASP A 10 13.96 -13.73 39.06
CA ASP A 10 13.56 -13.73 40.47
C ASP A 10 13.40 -15.19 40.94
N GLU A 11 13.86 -15.54 42.14
CA GLU A 11 13.73 -16.92 42.63
C GLU A 11 12.26 -17.25 42.99
N VAL A 12 11.75 -18.39 42.49
CA VAL A 12 10.50 -18.98 42.96
C VAL A 12 10.78 -19.67 44.29
N ILE A 13 10.35 -19.05 45.39
CA ILE A 13 10.43 -19.63 46.73
C ILE A 13 9.18 -20.51 46.94
N ASP A 14 9.36 -21.82 46.96
CA ASP A 14 8.36 -22.74 47.50
C ASP A 14 8.50 -22.77 49.03
N VAL A 15 7.42 -22.48 49.76
CA VAL A 15 7.45 -22.21 51.20
C VAL A 15 6.94 -23.42 51.98
N CYS A 16 7.81 -24.42 52.12
CA CYS A 16 7.60 -25.60 52.97
C CYS A 16 8.74 -25.78 53.98
N GLY A 17 8.51 -25.38 55.23
CA GLY A 17 9.48 -25.51 56.34
C GLY A 17 10.37 -24.27 56.51
N GLY A 18 10.35 -23.68 57.70
CA GLY A 18 11.07 -22.43 57.99
C GLY A 18 12.57 -22.65 58.20
N GLN A 19 13.39 -22.24 57.22
CA GLN A 19 14.83 -22.01 57.39
C GLN A 19 15.25 -20.69 56.69
N THR A 20 16.45 -20.22 57.03
CA THR A 20 16.92 -18.85 56.76
C THR A 20 17.01 -18.52 55.27
N VAL A 21 16.46 -17.37 54.87
CA VAL A 21 16.45 -16.94 53.47
C VAL A 21 17.84 -16.47 53.04
N VAL A 22 18.58 -17.33 52.33
CA VAL A 22 19.80 -16.95 51.60
C VAL A 22 19.39 -16.44 50.21
N THR A 23 18.95 -15.19 50.13
CA THR A 23 18.62 -14.54 48.85
C THR A 23 19.85 -14.53 47.93
N LYS A 24 19.79 -15.19 46.77
CA LYS A 24 20.74 -14.86 45.70
C LYS A 24 20.46 -13.44 45.20
N PRO A 25 21.49 -12.65 44.86
CA PRO A 25 21.26 -11.27 44.40
C PRO A 25 20.48 -11.27 43.08
N ARG A 26 19.41 -10.44 43.01
CA ARG A 26 18.72 -10.11 41.75
C ARG A 26 19.75 -9.74 40.67
N ILE A 27 19.68 -10.39 39.51
CA ILE A 27 20.65 -10.16 38.43
C ILE A 27 20.51 -8.72 37.94
N LYS A 28 21.62 -7.96 37.97
CA LYS A 28 21.62 -6.53 37.61
C LYS A 28 21.24 -6.35 36.14
N THR A 29 20.49 -5.30 35.82
CA THR A 29 20.09 -4.99 34.42
C THR A 29 21.27 -4.91 33.47
N GLU A 30 22.43 -4.42 33.94
CA GLU A 30 23.69 -4.44 33.17
C GLU A 30 24.12 -5.84 32.72
N GLU A 31 23.95 -6.86 33.55
CA GLU A 31 24.35 -8.23 33.25
C GLU A 31 23.37 -8.89 32.28
N ILE A 32 22.07 -8.65 32.46
CA ILE A 32 21.02 -8.97 31.49
C ILE A 32 21.35 -8.30 30.14
N ALA A 33 21.71 -7.02 30.15
CA ALA A 33 22.09 -6.27 28.94
C ALA A 33 23.35 -6.84 28.27
N ARG A 34 24.39 -7.21 29.03
CA ARG A 34 25.60 -7.89 28.51
C ARG A 34 25.30 -9.26 27.90
N ARG A 35 24.32 -9.99 28.45
CA ARG A 35 23.89 -11.32 27.96
C ARG A 35 22.98 -11.25 26.73
N PHE A 36 22.06 -10.29 26.67
CA PHE A 36 21.04 -10.23 25.63
C PHE A 36 21.41 -9.32 24.44
N ILE A 37 22.11 -8.19 24.61
CA ILE A 37 22.29 -7.22 23.51
C ILE A 37 23.19 -7.78 22.39
N GLY A 38 22.63 -7.84 21.19
CA GLY A 38 23.22 -8.47 20.01
C GLY A 38 22.97 -9.98 19.90
N ALA A 39 22.35 -10.61 20.91
CA ALA A 39 21.91 -11.99 20.83
C ALA A 39 20.58 -12.11 20.06
N ARG A 40 20.29 -13.34 19.61
CA ARG A 40 18.98 -13.75 19.13
C ARG A 40 18.10 -14.20 20.30
N THR A 41 16.81 -13.89 20.23
CA THR A 41 15.78 -14.32 21.18
C THR A 41 14.46 -14.53 20.45
N PHE A 42 13.51 -15.20 21.09
CA PHE A 42 12.19 -15.46 20.56
C PHE A 42 11.14 -14.74 21.41
N ILE A 43 10.33 -13.90 20.77
CA ILE A 43 9.33 -13.02 21.38
C ILE A 43 7.91 -13.44 20.99
N ASN A 44 6.88 -12.73 21.45
CA ASN A 44 5.47 -12.97 21.10
C ASN A 44 4.94 -14.35 21.54
N TRP A 45 5.41 -14.88 22.67
CA TRP A 45 4.89 -16.11 23.28
C TRP A 45 3.34 -16.07 23.36
N PRO A 46 2.61 -17.16 23.07
CA PRO A 46 3.10 -18.49 22.68
C PRO A 46 3.51 -18.60 21.20
N PHE A 47 3.19 -17.62 20.36
CA PHE A 47 3.49 -17.63 18.92
C PHE A 47 4.90 -17.08 18.65
N LEU A 48 5.90 -17.85 19.09
CA LEU A 48 7.30 -17.45 19.09
C LEU A 48 7.83 -16.98 17.72
N GLN A 49 8.32 -15.74 17.68
CA GLN A 49 8.99 -15.14 16.52
C GLN A 49 10.42 -14.77 16.89
N GLU A 50 11.39 -15.11 16.03
CA GLU A 50 12.81 -14.72 16.23
C GLU A 50 12.98 -13.20 16.10
N ALA A 51 13.84 -12.64 16.95
CA ALA A 51 14.22 -11.24 16.98
C ALA A 51 15.66 -11.08 17.47
N THR A 52 16.31 -9.96 17.14
CA THR A 52 17.60 -9.57 17.75
C THR A 52 17.37 -8.48 18.80
N VAL A 53 18.01 -8.59 19.97
CA VAL A 53 17.93 -7.57 21.03
C VAL A 53 18.95 -6.47 20.75
N VAL A 54 18.48 -5.22 20.79
CA VAL A 54 19.29 -4.03 20.47
C VAL A 54 19.62 -3.23 21.73
N ALA A 55 18.64 -3.10 22.62
CA ALA A 55 18.78 -2.42 23.89
C ALA A 55 18.00 -3.18 24.98
N VAL A 56 18.33 -2.90 26.23
CA VAL A 56 17.56 -3.33 27.40
C VAL A 56 17.26 -2.08 28.22
N SER A 57 16.09 -1.95 28.82
CA SER A 57 15.83 -0.89 29.79
C SER A 57 15.22 -1.41 31.07
N ASP A 58 15.64 -0.85 32.19
CA ASP A 58 14.85 -0.82 33.42
C ASP A 58 14.12 0.53 33.54
N ASN A 59 13.63 0.85 34.73
CA ASN A 59 12.89 2.07 35.00
C ASN A 59 13.71 3.37 34.84
N LEU A 60 15.04 3.30 34.99
CA LEU A 60 15.91 4.48 35.06
C LEU A 60 16.90 4.58 33.89
N PHE A 61 17.33 3.46 33.30
CA PHE A 61 18.36 3.42 32.27
C PHE A 61 17.97 2.56 31.06
N ARG A 62 18.30 3.05 29.86
CA ARG A 62 18.35 2.27 28.62
C ARG A 62 19.80 1.91 28.29
N TYR A 63 20.11 0.62 28.39
CA TYR A 63 21.40 0.02 28.08
C TYR A 63 21.51 -0.27 26.59
N GLU A 64 22.53 0.30 25.93
CA GLU A 64 22.84 0.08 24.52
C GLU A 64 24.31 -0.32 24.32
N LYS A 65 24.61 -1.00 23.21
CA LYS A 65 25.97 -1.40 22.87
C LYS A 65 26.66 -0.36 21.99
N LEU A 66 27.36 0.58 22.62
CA LEU A 66 27.96 1.76 21.98
C LEU A 66 29.48 1.65 21.88
N ALA A 67 30.04 2.19 20.80
CA ALA A 67 31.47 2.42 20.64
C ALA A 67 31.82 3.82 21.17
N VAL A 68 32.22 3.90 22.45
CA VAL A 68 32.52 5.16 23.14
C VAL A 68 33.72 5.90 22.51
N VAL A 69 34.63 5.16 21.86
CA VAL A 69 35.78 5.70 21.12
C VAL A 69 35.85 5.00 19.76
N PRO A 70 36.11 5.71 18.64
CA PRO A 70 36.31 5.09 17.33
C PRO A 70 37.38 4.00 17.36
N GLY A 71 37.08 2.83 16.78
CA GLY A 71 38.00 1.67 16.75
C GLY A 71 38.00 0.77 18.00
N VAL A 72 37.42 1.19 19.12
CA VAL A 72 37.34 0.36 20.34
C VAL A 72 36.13 -0.58 20.29
N LYS A 73 36.30 -1.83 20.77
CA LYS A 73 35.23 -2.84 20.85
C LYS A 73 33.99 -2.26 21.58
N PRO A 74 32.77 -2.30 20.99
CA PRO A 74 31.58 -1.72 21.61
C PRO A 74 31.25 -2.35 22.96
N ARG A 75 30.98 -1.50 23.96
CA ARG A 75 30.61 -1.90 25.33
C ARG A 75 29.14 -1.58 25.59
N VAL A 76 28.54 -2.27 26.56
CA VAL A 76 27.21 -1.90 27.07
C VAL A 76 27.35 -0.63 27.92
N VAL A 77 26.53 0.38 27.62
CA VAL A 77 26.49 1.68 28.29
C VAL A 77 25.04 1.96 28.68
N GLY A 78 24.79 2.27 29.95
CA GLY A 78 23.47 2.71 30.43
C GLY A 78 23.29 4.20 30.21
N SER A 79 22.36 4.58 29.34
CA SER A 79 21.93 5.97 29.16
C SER A 79 20.71 6.24 30.05
N PRO A 80 20.71 7.25 30.93
CA PRO A 80 19.56 7.55 31.78
C PRO A 80 18.34 7.99 30.96
N HIS A 81 17.16 7.60 31.41
CA HIS A 81 15.91 8.04 30.81
C HIS A 81 15.65 9.53 31.06
N THR A 82 15.08 10.22 30.06
CA THR A 82 14.47 11.53 30.27
C THR A 82 13.24 11.37 31.19
N HIS A 83 12.80 12.43 31.86
CA HIS A 83 11.66 12.34 32.79
C HIS A 83 10.37 11.82 32.12
N GLN A 84 10.14 12.15 30.83
CA GLN A 84 9.06 11.55 30.03
C GLN A 84 9.33 10.08 29.68
N GLY A 85 10.59 9.69 29.47
CA GLY A 85 11.01 8.32 29.20
C GLY A 85 10.66 7.34 30.32
N ILE A 86 10.73 7.76 31.58
CA ILE A 86 10.32 6.97 32.76
C ILE A 86 8.82 6.66 32.70
N GLY A 87 7.99 7.68 32.43
CA GLY A 87 6.55 7.47 32.19
C GLY A 87 6.27 6.54 31.02
N HIS A 88 7.01 6.70 29.91
CA HIS A 88 6.92 5.78 28.77
C HIS A 88 7.35 4.34 29.07
N PHE A 89 8.31 4.12 29.99
CA PHE A 89 8.68 2.78 30.45
C PHE A 89 7.50 2.10 31.16
N HIS A 90 6.94 2.76 32.18
CA HIS A 90 5.78 2.24 32.93
C HIS A 90 4.56 1.98 32.02
N SER A 91 4.19 2.92 31.14
CA SER A 91 3.08 2.71 30.18
C SER A 91 3.32 1.57 29.19
N LYS A 92 4.59 1.22 28.88
CA LYS A 92 4.92 0.08 28.03
C LYS A 92 4.85 -1.25 28.81
N ALA A 93 5.31 -1.27 30.05
CA ALA A 93 5.17 -2.41 30.95
C ALA A 93 3.69 -2.76 31.18
N GLU A 94 2.87 -1.81 31.62
CA GLU A 94 1.44 -2.00 31.87
C GLU A 94 0.70 -2.45 30.59
N ARG A 95 1.02 -1.89 29.43
CA ARG A 95 0.46 -2.31 28.13
C ARG A 95 0.78 -3.78 27.82
N ILE A 96 1.98 -4.26 28.14
CA ILE A 96 2.38 -5.66 27.91
C ILE A 96 1.63 -6.56 28.89
N GLU A 97 1.68 -6.29 30.19
CA GLU A 97 0.95 -7.06 31.22
C GLU A 97 -0.55 -7.11 30.93
N SER A 98 -1.18 -5.96 30.68
CA SER A 98 -2.61 -5.89 30.37
C SER A 98 -2.97 -6.59 29.05
N ALA A 99 -2.04 -6.70 28.08
CA ALA A 99 -2.28 -7.50 26.87
C ALA A 99 -2.23 -9.00 27.17
N TYR A 100 -1.24 -9.46 27.93
CA TYR A 100 -1.10 -10.87 28.32
C TYR A 100 -2.24 -11.34 29.23
N SER A 101 -2.58 -10.55 30.25
CA SER A 101 -3.67 -10.83 31.18
C SER A 101 -5.03 -10.85 30.46
N LYS A 102 -5.41 -9.77 29.75
CA LYS A 102 -6.76 -9.65 29.18
C LYS A 102 -6.98 -10.44 27.88
N ARG A 103 -5.94 -10.74 27.09
CA ARG A 103 -6.08 -11.46 25.81
C ARG A 103 -5.67 -12.93 25.86
N PHE A 104 -4.73 -13.29 26.74
CA PHE A 104 -4.16 -14.65 26.78
C PHE A 104 -4.36 -15.35 28.14
N ALA A 105 -4.96 -14.69 29.14
CA ALA A 105 -5.12 -15.20 30.51
C ALA A 105 -3.78 -15.61 31.16
N VAL A 106 -2.74 -14.80 30.89
CA VAL A 106 -1.37 -14.98 31.38
C VAL A 106 -1.04 -13.89 32.39
N ILE A 107 -0.53 -14.28 33.56
CA ILE A 107 -0.01 -13.36 34.58
C ILE A 107 1.50 -13.36 34.48
N THR A 108 2.07 -12.23 34.06
CA THR A 108 3.52 -12.04 33.80
C THR A 108 4.32 -11.64 35.04
N GLY A 109 3.62 -11.28 36.13
CA GLY A 109 4.21 -10.52 37.24
C GLY A 109 4.67 -9.12 36.81
N ASN A 110 5.29 -8.41 37.75
CA ASN A 110 5.87 -7.09 37.52
C ASN A 110 6.93 -7.15 36.40
N ILE A 111 6.96 -6.13 35.55
CA ILE A 111 7.91 -6.04 34.43
C ILE A 111 8.96 -4.97 34.76
N ASP A 112 9.93 -5.37 35.58
CA ASP A 112 11.05 -4.50 36.01
C ASP A 112 12.06 -4.23 34.86
N VAL A 113 12.08 -5.08 33.81
CA VAL A 113 13.03 -5.01 32.68
C VAL A 113 12.35 -5.31 31.33
N LEU A 114 12.59 -4.42 30.35
CA LEU A 114 12.14 -4.55 28.96
C LEU A 114 13.32 -4.78 28.00
N LEU A 115 13.19 -5.76 27.11
CA LEU A 115 14.05 -5.95 25.94
C LEU A 115 13.50 -5.14 24.76
N HIS A 116 14.34 -4.29 24.15
CA HIS A 116 14.02 -3.60 22.90
C HIS A 116 14.60 -4.41 21.75
N VAL A 117 13.70 -4.93 20.92
CA VAL A 117 13.99 -5.97 19.93
C VAL A 117 13.61 -5.54 18.52
N ARG A 118 14.33 -6.06 17.54
CA ARG A 118 13.99 -5.96 16.12
C ARG A 118 13.58 -7.35 15.64
N PRO A 119 12.27 -7.58 15.37
CA PRO A 119 11.80 -8.86 14.85
C PRO A 119 12.47 -9.23 13.52
N LEU A 120 12.57 -10.53 13.24
CA LEU A 120 13.02 -11.02 11.95
C LEU A 120 12.01 -10.64 10.86
N LYS A 121 12.49 -10.03 9.77
CA LYS A 121 11.73 -9.74 8.53
C LYS A 121 11.80 -10.92 7.56
N GLY A 122 12.94 -11.60 7.48
CA GLY A 122 13.16 -12.77 6.62
C GLY A 122 14.65 -13.00 6.36
N LEU A 123 14.97 -13.62 5.22
CA LEU A 123 16.34 -13.70 4.71
C LEU A 123 16.58 -12.64 3.63
N LYS A 124 17.78 -12.06 3.63
CA LYS A 124 18.31 -11.20 2.56
C LYS A 124 19.47 -11.92 1.88
N ARG A 125 19.42 -11.98 0.55
CA ARG A 125 20.56 -12.45 -0.27
C ARG A 125 21.58 -11.31 -0.41
N LEU A 126 22.83 -11.59 -0.07
CA LEU A 126 23.98 -10.70 -0.28
C LEU A 126 24.50 -10.81 -1.72
N ASP A 127 25.32 -9.85 -2.13
CA ASP A 127 25.90 -9.82 -3.49
C ASP A 127 26.90 -10.96 -3.76
N ASN A 128 27.47 -11.54 -2.70
CA ASN A 128 28.26 -12.77 -2.78
C ASN A 128 27.39 -14.05 -2.90
N GLY A 129 26.06 -13.96 -2.80
CA GLY A 129 25.11 -15.06 -2.88
C GLY A 129 24.65 -15.67 -1.55
N ALA A 130 25.29 -15.33 -0.42
CA ALA A 130 24.89 -15.84 0.90
C ALA A 130 23.50 -15.34 1.33
N LEU A 131 22.76 -16.16 2.07
CA LEU A 131 21.47 -15.81 2.67
C LEU A 131 21.66 -15.54 4.17
N VAL A 132 21.44 -14.30 4.60
CA VAL A 132 21.59 -13.85 5.99
C VAL A 132 20.28 -13.29 6.54
N LYS A 133 20.06 -13.33 7.86
CA LYS A 133 18.85 -12.84 8.52
C LYS A 133 18.73 -11.31 8.40
N GLU A 134 17.63 -10.87 7.81
CA GLU A 134 17.24 -9.47 7.76
C GLU A 134 16.28 -9.17 8.92
N TYR A 135 16.70 -8.31 9.83
CA TYR A 135 15.84 -7.82 10.91
C TYR A 135 15.15 -6.51 10.53
N VAL A 136 14.01 -6.26 11.15
CA VAL A 136 13.23 -5.03 10.99
C VAL A 136 14.07 -3.79 11.37
N GLY A 137 13.92 -2.69 10.63
CA GLY A 137 14.71 -1.46 10.81
C GLY A 137 14.48 -0.72 12.14
N PRO A 138 15.38 0.23 12.50
CA PRO A 138 15.36 0.92 13.80
C PRO A 138 14.08 1.70 14.09
N SER A 139 13.38 2.17 13.06
CA SER A 139 12.09 2.89 13.20
C SER A 139 10.89 1.98 13.51
N LYS A 140 11.11 0.68 13.68
CA LYS A 140 10.11 -0.34 14.03
C LYS A 140 10.63 -1.32 15.10
N GLU A 141 11.41 -0.79 16.03
CA GLU A 141 11.76 -1.48 17.28
C GLU A 141 10.48 -1.82 18.08
N THR A 142 10.46 -2.97 18.73
CA THR A 142 9.32 -3.49 19.51
C THR A 142 9.80 -3.84 20.92
N GLU A 143 8.95 -3.73 21.94
CA GLU A 143 9.32 -4.08 23.32
C GLU A 143 8.78 -5.47 23.72
N CYS A 144 9.57 -6.22 24.47
CA CYS A 144 9.19 -7.48 25.09
C CYS A 144 9.63 -7.50 26.55
N ALA A 145 8.79 -8.01 27.46
CA ALA A 145 9.18 -8.22 28.86
C ALA A 145 10.24 -9.32 28.96
N VAL A 146 11.27 -9.17 29.81
CA VAL A 146 12.38 -10.13 29.86
C VAL A 146 11.92 -11.55 30.21
N GLN A 147 10.90 -11.69 31.06
CA GLN A 147 10.29 -12.99 31.41
C GLN A 147 9.48 -13.65 30.27
N MET A 148 9.11 -12.91 29.22
CA MET A 148 8.40 -13.43 28.04
C MET A 148 9.37 -13.84 26.91
N ALA A 149 10.67 -13.56 27.05
CA ALA A 149 11.67 -13.75 26.00
C ALA A 149 12.35 -15.12 26.09
N VAL A 150 12.07 -15.99 25.12
CA VAL A 150 12.64 -17.34 25.06
C VAL A 150 14.04 -17.28 24.43
N SER A 151 15.03 -17.91 25.08
CA SER A 151 16.43 -17.85 24.64
C SER A 151 16.80 -18.84 23.53
N LYS A 152 16.13 -20.00 23.47
CA LYS A 152 16.34 -21.07 22.46
C LYS A 152 15.02 -21.81 22.23
N VAL A 153 14.81 -22.29 21.01
CA VAL A 153 13.69 -23.17 20.64
C VAL A 153 14.28 -24.49 20.11
N TYR A 154 13.59 -25.61 20.34
CA TYR A 154 14.07 -26.94 19.93
C TYR A 154 14.08 -27.14 18.40
N SER A 155 13.10 -26.57 17.71
CA SER A 155 12.97 -26.60 16.25
C SER A 155 12.96 -25.16 15.72
N GLU A 156 13.93 -24.82 14.87
CA GLU A 156 13.97 -23.53 14.16
C GLU A 156 13.28 -23.64 12.80
N ASP A 157 12.68 -22.54 12.33
CA ASP A 157 11.95 -22.51 11.06
C ASP A 157 12.93 -22.68 9.86
N PRO A 158 12.82 -23.75 9.05
CA PRO A 158 13.73 -24.00 7.93
C PRO A 158 13.76 -22.88 6.88
N ARG A 159 12.72 -22.04 6.82
CA ARG A 159 12.63 -20.90 5.89
C ARG A 159 13.53 -19.73 6.27
N TYR A 160 14.05 -19.72 7.51
CA TYR A 160 14.91 -18.67 8.05
C TYR A 160 16.33 -19.15 8.38
N LEU A 161 16.70 -20.38 8.00
CA LEU A 161 18.07 -20.86 8.13
C LEU A 161 19.01 -20.10 7.17
N GLU A 162 20.05 -19.50 7.74
CA GLU A 162 21.10 -18.84 6.96
C GLU A 162 21.88 -19.85 6.11
N ARG A 163 22.38 -19.39 4.96
CA ARG A 163 23.19 -20.22 4.05
C ARG A 163 24.42 -19.44 3.61
N GLY A 164 25.57 -20.10 3.61
CA GLY A 164 26.79 -19.56 3.00
C GLY A 164 26.60 -19.27 1.52
N ALA A 165 27.55 -18.56 0.91
CA ALA A 165 27.55 -18.34 -0.53
C ALA A 165 27.78 -19.67 -1.26
N PRO A 166 26.82 -20.21 -2.05
CA PRO A 166 27.06 -21.41 -2.83
C PRO A 166 28.04 -21.09 -3.99
N PRO A 167 28.79 -22.07 -4.50
CA PRO A 167 29.60 -21.92 -5.71
C PRO A 167 28.78 -21.40 -6.91
N LEU A 168 29.44 -20.73 -7.86
CA LEU A 168 28.74 -20.21 -9.05
C LEU A 168 28.13 -21.34 -9.88
N SER A 169 28.79 -22.49 -9.99
CA SER A 169 28.31 -23.67 -10.71
C SER A 169 27.07 -24.33 -10.09
N GLU A 170 26.89 -24.22 -8.77
CA GLU A 170 25.69 -24.71 -8.07
C GLU A 170 24.52 -23.72 -8.22
N GLU A 171 24.77 -22.41 -8.09
CA GLU A 171 23.71 -21.40 -8.21
C GLU A 171 23.27 -21.18 -9.67
N PHE A 172 24.21 -21.27 -10.61
CA PHE A 172 24.03 -21.00 -12.04
C PHE A 172 24.61 -22.16 -12.87
N PRO A 173 24.01 -23.37 -12.81
CA PRO A 173 24.46 -24.48 -13.65
C PRO A 173 24.29 -24.14 -15.14
N ASP A 174 25.11 -24.75 -15.98
CA ASP A 174 25.09 -24.50 -17.42
C ASP A 174 23.74 -24.85 -18.05
N GLY A 175 23.32 -24.07 -19.03
CA GLY A 175 21.96 -24.10 -19.59
C GLY A 175 20.89 -23.41 -18.74
N SER A 176 21.19 -22.91 -17.53
CA SER A 176 20.19 -22.22 -16.70
C SER A 176 19.72 -20.88 -17.27
N LYS A 177 18.43 -20.58 -17.06
CA LYS A 177 17.76 -19.37 -17.55
C LYS A 177 17.89 -18.23 -16.55
N ILE A 178 18.34 -17.07 -17.03
CA ILE A 178 18.62 -15.86 -16.24
C ILE A 178 18.23 -14.61 -17.03
N PHE A 179 18.23 -13.46 -16.37
CA PHE A 179 18.23 -12.15 -17.01
C PHE A 179 19.59 -11.48 -16.84
N PHE A 180 20.04 -10.79 -17.88
CA PHE A 180 21.30 -10.03 -17.86
C PHE A 180 21.07 -8.60 -17.36
N LEU A 181 21.98 -8.09 -16.53
CA LEU A 181 21.93 -6.74 -15.95
C LEU A 181 23.10 -5.85 -16.39
N GLY A 182 23.84 -6.24 -17.42
CA GLY A 182 24.87 -5.39 -18.02
C GLY A 182 24.29 -4.28 -18.91
N GLU A 183 25.03 -3.19 -19.05
CA GLU A 183 24.60 -1.92 -19.63
C GLU A 183 23.95 -2.03 -21.03
N HIS A 184 24.52 -2.84 -21.92
CA HIS A 184 24.08 -2.89 -23.33
C HIS A 184 22.89 -3.83 -23.60
N ALA A 185 22.45 -4.64 -22.62
CA ALA A 185 21.35 -5.60 -22.78
C ALA A 185 20.58 -5.81 -21.46
N TYR A 186 20.37 -4.74 -20.71
CA TYR A 186 19.74 -4.75 -19.39
C TYR A 186 18.30 -5.31 -19.44
N GLY A 187 18.00 -6.29 -18.60
CA GLY A 187 16.69 -6.94 -18.49
C GLY A 187 16.37 -7.94 -19.60
N VAL A 188 17.33 -8.27 -20.47
CA VAL A 188 17.15 -9.27 -21.53
C VAL A 188 17.28 -10.69 -20.97
N ALA A 189 16.39 -11.59 -21.40
CA ALA A 189 16.46 -13.01 -21.08
C ALA A 189 17.67 -13.69 -21.76
N ALA A 190 18.38 -14.52 -20.99
CA ALA A 190 19.67 -15.07 -21.36
C ALA A 190 19.87 -16.48 -20.75
N GLN A 191 20.88 -17.20 -21.25
CA GLN A 191 21.20 -18.55 -20.83
C GLN A 191 22.67 -18.67 -20.45
N VAL A 192 22.96 -19.31 -19.31
CA VAL A 192 24.34 -19.63 -18.92
C VAL A 192 24.92 -20.65 -19.91
N SER A 193 26.07 -20.34 -20.48
CA SER A 193 26.74 -21.15 -21.52
C SER A 193 27.94 -21.92 -20.99
N ALA A 194 28.62 -21.40 -19.96
CA ALA A 194 29.70 -22.03 -19.23
C ALA A 194 29.95 -21.26 -17.93
N THR A 195 30.35 -21.97 -16.89
CA THR A 195 30.59 -21.39 -15.56
C THR A 195 32.03 -21.63 -15.10
N THR A 196 32.68 -20.57 -14.61
CA THR A 196 34.01 -20.58 -13.98
C THR A 196 33.88 -20.16 -12.52
N ASP A 197 34.82 -20.53 -11.65
CA ASP A 197 34.76 -20.31 -10.20
C ASP A 197 34.42 -18.88 -9.77
N THR A 198 34.82 -17.89 -10.58
CA THR A 198 34.65 -16.46 -10.32
C THR A 198 33.71 -15.73 -11.29
N THR A 199 33.44 -16.29 -12.48
CA THR A 199 32.71 -15.59 -13.55
C THR A 199 31.88 -16.53 -14.43
N LEU A 200 30.88 -15.96 -15.11
CA LEU A 200 29.96 -16.65 -16.00
C LEU A 200 30.22 -16.27 -17.47
N SER A 201 30.00 -17.21 -18.37
CA SER A 201 29.80 -16.93 -19.80
C SER A 201 28.33 -17.14 -20.15
N VAL A 202 27.69 -16.15 -20.77
CA VAL A 202 26.24 -16.09 -20.97
C VAL A 202 25.92 -15.81 -22.43
N MET A 203 24.98 -16.57 -22.99
CA MET A 203 24.39 -16.32 -24.30
C MET A 203 23.14 -15.45 -24.13
N ILE A 204 23.13 -14.29 -24.79
CA ILE A 204 22.07 -13.28 -24.75
C ILE A 204 21.41 -13.22 -26.14
N ALA A 205 20.08 -13.13 -26.20
CA ALA A 205 19.32 -12.94 -27.43
C ALA A 205 18.47 -11.67 -27.32
N PHE A 206 18.81 -10.62 -28.07
CA PHE A 206 18.20 -9.29 -27.93
C PHE A 206 17.80 -8.67 -29.27
N PHE A 207 16.83 -7.75 -29.23
CA PHE A 207 16.51 -6.86 -30.34
C PHE A 207 17.25 -5.52 -30.15
N PRO A 208 18.09 -5.08 -31.10
CA PRO A 208 18.79 -3.79 -30.98
C PRO A 208 17.86 -2.55 -30.90
N SER A 209 16.59 -2.70 -31.27
CA SER A 209 15.55 -1.67 -31.17
C SER A 209 14.99 -1.49 -29.75
N ASP A 210 15.16 -2.46 -28.85
CA ASP A 210 14.46 -2.51 -27.55
C ASP A 210 14.67 -1.24 -26.69
N LYS A 211 15.85 -0.62 -26.76
CA LYS A 211 16.11 0.63 -26.02
C LYS A 211 15.30 1.81 -26.57
N LYS A 212 15.21 1.95 -27.90
CA LYS A 212 14.43 3.01 -28.55
C LYS A 212 12.94 2.83 -28.32
N GLU A 213 12.45 1.60 -28.51
CA GLU A 213 11.08 1.18 -28.16
C GLU A 213 10.73 1.63 -26.73
N ASN A 214 11.59 1.32 -25.75
CA ASN A 214 11.34 1.67 -24.36
C ASN A 214 11.35 3.18 -24.06
N GLU A 215 12.05 3.98 -24.86
CA GLU A 215 12.05 5.45 -24.77
C GLU A 215 10.79 6.06 -25.41
N GLU A 216 10.30 5.48 -26.52
CA GLU A 216 9.07 5.87 -27.22
C GLU A 216 7.80 5.63 -26.38
N PHE A 217 7.65 4.44 -25.77
CA PHE A 217 6.53 4.16 -24.85
C PHE A 217 6.44 5.19 -23.71
N LYS A 218 7.59 5.56 -23.13
CA LYS A 218 7.67 6.58 -22.07
C LYS A 218 7.43 7.99 -22.61
N ALA A 219 7.74 8.27 -23.88
CA ALA A 219 7.44 9.55 -24.53
C ALA A 219 5.94 9.78 -24.74
N VAL A 220 5.18 8.76 -25.16
CA VAL A 220 3.70 8.83 -25.27
C VAL A 220 3.08 9.29 -23.95
N VAL A 221 3.55 8.73 -22.83
CA VAL A 221 3.07 9.10 -21.49
C VAL A 221 3.51 10.50 -21.06
N ARG A 222 4.79 10.87 -21.25
CA ARG A 222 5.27 12.24 -20.95
C ARG A 222 4.44 13.31 -21.66
N ASN A 223 4.19 13.12 -22.96
CA ASN A 223 3.45 14.07 -23.79
C ASN A 223 2.00 14.21 -23.32
N SER A 224 1.37 13.11 -22.88
CA SER A 224 -0.03 13.08 -22.45
C SER A 224 -0.26 13.59 -21.01
N ILE A 225 0.77 13.62 -20.17
CA ILE A 225 0.72 14.17 -18.79
C ILE A 225 0.70 15.71 -18.77
N SER A 226 0.85 16.38 -19.92
CA SER A 226 0.95 17.84 -20.05
C SER A 226 -0.31 18.64 -19.73
N GLU A 227 -1.46 18.01 -19.44
CA GLU A 227 -2.71 18.70 -19.13
C GLU A 227 -2.61 19.57 -17.87
N ALA A 228 -2.88 20.87 -18.03
CA ALA A 228 -2.90 21.82 -16.94
C ALA A 228 -4.13 21.63 -16.05
N TYR A 229 -3.91 21.45 -14.74
CA TYR A 229 -4.98 21.45 -13.73
C TYR A 229 -4.99 22.81 -13.02
N THR A 230 -6.18 23.39 -12.91
CA THR A 230 -6.40 24.70 -12.27
C THR A 230 -6.99 24.50 -10.86
N PRO A 231 -6.49 25.19 -9.82
CA PRO A 231 -7.05 25.10 -8.47
C PRO A 231 -8.52 25.54 -8.39
N ALA A 232 -9.31 24.89 -7.54
CA ALA A 232 -10.76 25.12 -7.44
C ALA A 232 -11.15 26.58 -7.20
N PHE A 233 -10.36 27.36 -6.45
CA PHE A 233 -10.62 28.79 -6.22
C PHE A 233 -10.47 29.64 -7.49
N GLN A 234 -9.63 29.22 -8.44
CA GLN A 234 -9.41 29.89 -9.72
C GLN A 234 -10.44 29.40 -10.75
N VAL A 235 -10.79 28.10 -10.74
CA VAL A 235 -11.91 27.55 -11.53
C VAL A 235 -13.24 28.25 -11.18
N ALA A 236 -13.52 28.50 -9.90
CA ALA A 236 -14.71 29.23 -9.46
C ALA A 236 -14.76 30.67 -10.03
N LYS A 237 -13.61 31.37 -10.06
CA LYS A 237 -13.48 32.70 -10.69
C LYS A 237 -13.70 32.64 -12.21
N ILE A 238 -13.07 31.69 -12.90
CA ILE A 238 -13.20 31.49 -14.36
C ILE A 238 -14.66 31.22 -14.76
N LEU A 239 -15.34 30.38 -14.00
CA LEU A 239 -16.73 29.98 -14.26
C LEU A 239 -17.78 30.94 -13.67
N ARG A 240 -17.36 32.04 -13.03
CA ARG A 240 -18.21 33.04 -12.35
C ARG A 240 -19.28 32.36 -11.47
N MET A 241 -18.84 31.57 -10.50
CA MET A 241 -19.68 30.85 -9.53
C MET A 241 -18.99 30.81 -8.16
N SER A 242 -19.74 30.57 -7.08
CA SER A 242 -19.13 30.44 -5.75
C SER A 242 -18.32 29.15 -5.59
N GLY A 243 -17.41 29.14 -4.62
CA GLY A 243 -16.69 27.93 -4.22
C GLY A 243 -17.62 26.84 -3.63
N ARG A 244 -18.77 27.22 -3.05
CA ARG A 244 -19.81 26.27 -2.58
C ARG A 244 -20.50 25.63 -3.78
N ALA A 245 -20.94 26.41 -4.76
CA ALA A 245 -21.57 25.89 -5.97
C ALA A 245 -20.65 24.94 -6.74
N LEU A 246 -19.41 25.35 -7.02
CA LEU A 246 -18.40 24.50 -7.64
C LEU A 246 -18.19 23.20 -6.83
N SER A 247 -18.17 23.30 -5.50
CA SER A 247 -17.98 22.14 -4.63
C SER A 247 -19.15 21.15 -4.68
N ARG A 248 -20.40 21.63 -4.71
CA ARG A 248 -21.60 20.79 -4.83
C ARG A 248 -21.64 20.09 -6.20
N ILE A 249 -21.54 20.84 -7.30
CA ILE A 249 -21.73 20.30 -8.66
C ILE A 249 -20.63 19.32 -9.09
N THR A 250 -19.39 19.48 -8.57
CA THR A 250 -18.29 18.54 -8.81
C THR A 250 -18.32 17.31 -7.89
N SER A 251 -19.15 17.33 -6.84
CA SER A 251 -19.43 16.16 -5.99
C SER A 251 -20.63 15.37 -6.52
N SER A 252 -21.09 14.37 -5.77
CA SER A 252 -22.45 13.85 -5.93
C SER A 252 -23.44 14.89 -5.41
N PHE A 253 -24.42 15.28 -6.23
CA PHE A 253 -25.49 16.21 -5.88
C PHE A 253 -26.82 15.49 -6.06
N MET A 254 -27.37 15.04 -4.92
CA MET A 254 -28.60 14.25 -4.86
C MET A 254 -29.81 15.16 -4.73
N VAL A 255 -30.75 15.02 -5.65
CA VAL A 255 -32.07 15.68 -5.64
C VAL A 255 -33.14 14.68 -5.28
N VAL A 256 -34.11 15.10 -4.47
CA VAL A 256 -35.33 14.35 -4.18
C VAL A 256 -36.45 14.87 -5.07
N THR A 257 -36.89 14.07 -6.02
CA THR A 257 -38.03 14.40 -6.89
C THR A 257 -39.37 14.17 -6.13
N SER A 258 -40.48 14.75 -6.59
CA SER A 258 -41.80 14.69 -5.94
C SER A 258 -42.35 13.26 -5.77
N ASP A 259 -41.93 12.33 -6.63
CA ASP A 259 -42.13 10.88 -6.54
C ASP A 259 -41.32 10.20 -5.40
N LYS A 260 -40.58 10.99 -4.61
CA LYS A 260 -39.64 10.61 -3.55
C LYS A 260 -38.41 9.84 -4.03
N GLN A 261 -38.16 9.76 -5.34
CA GLN A 261 -36.94 9.17 -5.88
C GLN A 261 -35.73 10.07 -5.67
N LYS A 262 -34.59 9.44 -5.41
CA LYS A 262 -33.31 10.14 -5.18
C LYS A 262 -32.42 10.00 -6.41
N THR A 263 -32.29 11.07 -7.18
CA THR A 263 -31.46 11.10 -8.40
C THR A 263 -30.20 11.94 -8.19
N ASN A 264 -29.04 11.39 -8.55
CA ASN A 264 -27.81 12.16 -8.65
C ASN A 264 -27.79 12.96 -9.95
N ILE A 265 -27.62 14.28 -9.85
CA ILE A 265 -27.37 15.19 -10.98
C ILE A 265 -26.01 15.91 -10.86
N GLY A 266 -25.19 15.56 -9.86
CA GLY A 266 -23.84 16.08 -9.71
C GLY A 266 -22.84 15.33 -10.60
N LEU A 267 -21.84 16.04 -11.12
CA LEU A 267 -20.80 15.48 -12.00
C LEU A 267 -19.94 14.41 -11.32
N SER A 268 -19.96 14.33 -9.98
CA SER A 268 -19.39 13.21 -9.22
C SER A 268 -17.90 12.96 -9.50
N LEU A 269 -17.15 14.06 -9.72
CA LEU A 269 -15.74 14.05 -10.05
C LEU A 269 -14.85 13.88 -8.80
N LYS A 270 -15.31 14.34 -7.64
CA LYS A 270 -14.61 14.23 -6.36
C LYS A 270 -15.46 13.59 -5.27
N PHE A 271 -14.81 12.83 -4.39
CA PHE A 271 -15.45 12.20 -3.23
C PHE A 271 -14.58 12.34 -1.99
N GLU A 272 -14.56 13.54 -1.39
CA GLU A 272 -13.76 13.87 -0.20
C GLU A 272 -13.89 12.82 0.92
N ALA A 273 -15.12 12.50 1.34
CA ALA A 273 -15.41 11.55 2.42
C ALA A 273 -15.07 10.07 2.09
N LYS A 274 -14.83 9.73 0.82
CA LYS A 274 -14.37 8.39 0.39
C LYS A 274 -12.90 8.36 -0.01
N GLY A 275 -12.24 9.52 -0.07
CA GLY A 275 -10.88 9.65 -0.58
C GLY A 275 -10.72 9.26 -2.04
N LEU A 276 -11.70 9.56 -2.92
CA LEU A 276 -11.64 9.23 -4.36
C LEU A 276 -11.61 10.48 -5.27
N LYS A 277 -10.90 10.37 -6.40
CA LYS A 277 -10.78 11.31 -7.52
C LYS A 277 -11.20 10.62 -8.83
N VAL A 278 -11.78 11.35 -9.77
CA VAL A 278 -11.93 10.88 -11.15
C VAL A 278 -10.72 11.32 -11.98
N ILE A 279 -10.04 10.37 -12.64
CA ILE A 279 -8.90 10.60 -13.55
C ILE A 279 -9.30 11.58 -14.66
N ASP A 280 -8.39 12.39 -15.19
CA ASP A 280 -8.61 13.38 -16.26
C ASP A 280 -9.57 14.53 -15.94
N TYR A 281 -10.31 14.46 -14.84
CA TYR A 281 -11.23 15.51 -14.42
C TYR A 281 -10.76 16.20 -13.15
N SER A 282 -10.31 15.44 -12.14
CA SER A 282 -9.94 15.98 -10.83
C SER A 282 -8.64 15.41 -10.27
N ARG A 283 -7.92 16.23 -9.51
CA ARG A 283 -6.88 15.77 -8.59
C ARG A 283 -6.92 16.57 -7.29
N LYS A 284 -6.25 16.07 -6.25
CA LYS A 284 -6.09 16.77 -4.98
C LYS A 284 -4.60 16.98 -4.71
N ASN A 285 -4.23 18.23 -4.46
CA ASN A 285 -2.87 18.66 -4.21
C ASN A 285 -2.80 19.19 -2.76
N GLY A 286 -2.29 18.35 -1.86
CA GLY A 286 -2.38 18.58 -0.42
C GLY A 286 -3.81 18.90 0.05
N THR A 287 -4.01 20.15 0.48
CA THR A 287 -5.27 20.67 1.02
C THR A 287 -6.31 21.04 -0.05
N HIS A 288 -5.94 21.16 -1.33
CA HIS A 288 -6.80 21.77 -2.35
C HIS A 288 -7.16 20.82 -3.48
N TRP A 289 -8.39 20.95 -3.98
CA TRP A 289 -8.84 20.29 -5.21
C TRP A 289 -8.45 21.13 -6.42
N GLU A 290 -8.02 20.45 -7.48
CA GLU A 290 -7.62 21.03 -8.76
C GLU A 290 -8.36 20.27 -9.88
N PHE A 291 -8.80 20.98 -10.91
CA PHE A 291 -9.60 20.42 -12.01
C PHE A 291 -8.94 20.69 -13.36
N SER A 292 -9.06 19.73 -14.27
CA SER A 292 -8.58 19.86 -15.67
C SER A 292 -9.43 20.82 -16.49
N GLU A 293 -8.90 21.24 -17.64
CA GLU A 293 -9.67 22.02 -18.63
C GLU A 293 -10.93 21.27 -19.14
N LYS A 294 -10.85 19.94 -19.30
CA LYS A 294 -12.00 19.06 -19.60
C LYS A 294 -13.17 19.30 -18.63
N THR A 295 -12.87 19.45 -17.34
CA THR A 295 -13.86 19.75 -16.30
C THR A 295 -14.42 21.16 -16.41
N ILE A 296 -13.58 22.16 -16.68
CA ILE A 296 -14.01 23.56 -16.82
C ILE A 296 -15.00 23.68 -17.99
N ASN A 297 -14.70 23.04 -19.12
CA ASN A 297 -15.57 23.04 -20.30
C ASN A 297 -16.86 22.23 -20.05
N LEU A 298 -16.79 21.07 -19.39
CA LEU A 298 -17.97 20.27 -19.02
C LEU A 298 -18.92 21.03 -18.07
N ILE A 299 -18.40 21.78 -17.10
CA ILE A 299 -19.22 22.61 -16.20
C ILE A 299 -19.82 23.81 -16.94
N ARG A 300 -19.09 24.42 -17.87
CA ARG A 300 -19.63 25.49 -18.73
C ARG A 300 -20.82 24.99 -19.55
N GLU A 301 -20.66 23.89 -20.30
CA GLU A 301 -21.75 23.28 -21.05
C GLU A 301 -22.95 22.86 -20.19
N TYR A 302 -22.72 22.44 -18.94
CA TYR A 302 -23.81 22.12 -18.01
C TYR A 302 -24.57 23.40 -17.62
N ARG A 303 -23.85 24.46 -17.24
CA ARG A 303 -24.43 25.77 -16.89
C ARG A 303 -25.27 26.34 -18.04
N ASP A 304 -24.73 26.30 -19.25
CA ASP A 304 -25.35 26.89 -20.44
C ASP A 304 -26.63 26.15 -20.87
N LYS A 305 -26.79 24.87 -20.50
CA LYS A 305 -28.00 24.06 -20.79
C LYS A 305 -29.03 24.02 -19.66
N PHE A 306 -28.60 24.14 -18.40
CA PHE A 306 -29.45 23.95 -17.22
C PHE A 306 -29.16 25.03 -16.14
N PRO A 307 -29.35 26.32 -16.43
CA PRO A 307 -28.94 27.43 -15.56
C PRO A 307 -29.58 27.38 -14.17
N HIS A 308 -30.87 27.03 -14.07
CA HIS A 308 -31.61 26.95 -12.79
C HIS A 308 -31.00 25.99 -11.76
N VAL A 309 -30.33 24.92 -12.23
CA VAL A 309 -29.58 24.02 -11.34
C VAL A 309 -28.50 24.81 -10.61
N PHE A 310 -27.78 25.68 -11.32
CA PHE A 310 -26.65 26.45 -10.79
C PHE A 310 -27.07 27.61 -9.89
N GLU A 311 -28.21 28.24 -10.18
CA GLU A 311 -28.83 29.26 -9.32
C GLU A 311 -29.12 28.69 -7.93
N CYS A 312 -29.65 27.46 -7.86
CA CYS A 312 -29.97 26.80 -6.60
C CYS A 312 -28.77 26.20 -5.85
N LEU A 313 -27.57 26.09 -6.46
CA LEU A 313 -26.42 25.47 -5.79
C LEU A 313 -25.93 26.26 -4.57
N ASP A 314 -26.07 27.59 -4.59
CA ASP A 314 -25.63 28.46 -3.50
C ASP A 314 -26.65 28.58 -2.36
N ALA A 315 -27.87 28.05 -2.53
CA ALA A 315 -28.90 27.98 -1.50
C ALA A 315 -28.38 27.33 -0.21
N SER A 316 -28.56 28.01 0.92
CA SER A 316 -27.92 27.65 2.18
C SER A 316 -28.73 26.62 2.98
N GLY A 317 -28.46 25.34 2.72
CA GLY A 317 -28.99 24.22 3.50
C GLY A 317 -28.21 22.93 3.25
N ASP A 318 -28.05 22.13 4.30
CA ASP A 318 -27.47 20.77 4.25
C ASP A 318 -28.53 19.69 3.91
N ALA A 319 -29.81 20.09 3.87
CA ALA A 319 -30.89 19.25 3.37
C ALA A 319 -30.66 18.87 1.90
N MET A 320 -31.13 17.67 1.52
CA MET A 320 -31.22 17.29 0.10
C MET A 320 -32.19 18.24 -0.61
N ALA A 321 -31.74 18.85 -1.71
CA ALA A 321 -32.57 19.74 -2.52
C ALA A 321 -33.76 18.97 -3.11
N ARG A 322 -34.95 19.56 -3.12
CA ARG A 322 -36.12 18.99 -3.79
C ARG A 322 -36.13 19.38 -5.26
N GLY A 323 -36.73 18.55 -6.10
CA GLY A 323 -37.02 18.91 -7.49
C GLY A 323 -37.93 20.14 -7.57
N GLU A 324 -38.85 20.27 -6.61
CA GLU A 324 -39.72 21.43 -6.40
C GLU A 324 -38.93 22.73 -6.18
N ASP A 325 -37.91 22.70 -5.29
CA ASP A 325 -37.06 23.86 -4.98
C ASP A 325 -36.17 24.28 -6.17
N LEU A 326 -35.92 23.36 -7.10
CA LEU A 326 -35.02 23.53 -8.26
C LEU A 326 -35.75 23.97 -9.55
N PHE A 327 -37.04 23.65 -9.66
CA PHE A 327 -37.86 23.91 -10.84
C PHE A 327 -39.30 24.29 -10.41
N PRO A 328 -39.48 25.47 -9.78
CA PRO A 328 -40.80 25.88 -9.26
C PRO A 328 -41.85 26.03 -10.37
N ASP A 329 -41.45 26.47 -11.57
CA ASP A 329 -42.34 26.81 -12.68
C ASP A 329 -42.56 25.65 -13.69
N GLY A 330 -42.23 24.39 -13.35
CA GLY A 330 -42.37 23.28 -14.30
C GLY A 330 -42.25 21.87 -13.74
N ASP A 331 -42.37 20.85 -14.60
CA ASP A 331 -42.27 19.45 -14.19
C ASP A 331 -40.83 19.07 -13.80
N SER A 332 -40.58 19.10 -12.50
CA SER A 332 -39.31 18.70 -11.90
C SER A 332 -38.93 17.24 -12.17
N ILE A 333 -39.89 16.33 -12.47
CA ILE A 333 -39.61 14.95 -12.87
C ILE A 333 -39.00 14.95 -14.27
N ALA A 334 -39.63 15.65 -15.24
CA ALA A 334 -39.12 15.76 -16.60
C ALA A 334 -37.74 16.44 -16.64
N GLN A 335 -37.53 17.53 -15.90
CA GLN A 335 -36.26 18.26 -15.90
C GLN A 335 -35.11 17.43 -15.30
N VAL A 336 -35.31 16.80 -14.14
CA VAL A 336 -34.29 15.91 -13.54
C VAL A 336 -33.99 14.71 -14.45
N LYS A 337 -34.99 14.19 -15.17
CA LYS A 337 -34.83 13.11 -16.17
C LYS A 337 -34.06 13.59 -17.42
N ALA A 338 -34.31 14.81 -17.90
CA ALA A 338 -33.59 15.42 -19.02
C ALA A 338 -32.11 15.65 -18.68
N ILE A 339 -31.81 16.18 -17.49
CA ILE A 339 -30.44 16.32 -16.97
C ILE A 339 -29.74 14.97 -16.91
N LYS A 340 -30.39 13.94 -16.34
CA LYS A 340 -29.84 12.58 -16.25
C LYS A 340 -29.57 11.96 -17.63
N ALA A 341 -30.40 12.25 -18.63
CA ALA A 341 -30.18 11.84 -20.01
C ALA A 341 -28.97 12.58 -20.64
N TRP A 342 -28.85 13.89 -20.44
CA TRP A 342 -27.71 14.67 -20.94
C TRP A 342 -26.38 14.24 -20.29
N LEU A 343 -26.36 14.01 -18.97
CA LEU A 343 -25.19 13.47 -18.25
C LEU A 343 -24.76 12.10 -18.81
N LYS A 344 -25.72 11.24 -19.19
CA LYS A 344 -25.45 9.97 -19.87
C LYS A 344 -24.85 10.18 -21.27
N ILE A 345 -25.37 11.14 -22.05
CA ILE A 345 -24.81 11.50 -23.38
C ILE A 345 -23.37 12.03 -23.25
N LYS A 346 -23.07 12.79 -22.20
CA LYS A 346 -21.72 13.27 -21.86
C LYS A 346 -20.81 12.22 -21.21
N GLY A 347 -21.25 10.97 -21.07
CA GLY A 347 -20.44 9.88 -20.53
C GLY A 347 -20.13 9.97 -19.03
N VAL A 348 -20.75 10.89 -18.28
CA VAL A 348 -20.50 11.09 -16.84
C VAL A 348 -20.73 9.81 -16.00
N PRO A 349 -21.72 8.94 -16.31
CA PRO A 349 -21.86 7.64 -15.63
C PRO A 349 -20.71 6.65 -15.84
N ASN A 350 -19.84 6.89 -16.82
CA ASN A 350 -18.70 6.01 -17.15
C ASN A 350 -17.40 6.45 -16.45
N PHE A 351 -17.43 7.52 -15.64
CA PHE A 351 -16.26 8.03 -14.93
C PHE A 351 -15.86 7.11 -13.77
N GLU A 352 -14.68 6.52 -13.87
CA GLU A 352 -14.10 5.65 -12.83
C GLU A 352 -13.61 6.47 -11.62
N PRO A 353 -14.15 6.25 -10.40
CA PRO A 353 -13.69 6.91 -9.18
C PRO A 353 -12.53 6.13 -8.54
N VAL A 354 -11.33 6.70 -8.58
CA VAL A 354 -10.07 6.06 -8.18
C VAL A 354 -9.55 6.64 -6.87
N SER A 355 -8.86 5.83 -6.06
CA SER A 355 -8.26 6.28 -4.80
C SER A 355 -7.36 7.52 -5.00
N LEU A 356 -7.45 8.49 -4.10
CA LEU A 356 -6.49 9.60 -4.01
C LEU A 356 -5.06 9.11 -3.86
N PHE A 357 -4.86 7.93 -3.24
CA PHE A 357 -3.59 7.25 -3.01
C PHE A 357 -3.28 6.16 -4.06
N ALA A 358 -3.93 6.22 -5.22
CA ALA A 358 -3.51 5.53 -6.44
C ALA A 358 -3.30 6.57 -7.56
N ASP A 359 -2.24 6.43 -8.34
CA ASP A 359 -2.05 7.20 -9.56
C ASP A 359 -2.22 6.24 -10.74
N LYS A 360 -3.21 6.49 -11.61
CA LYS A 360 -3.50 5.73 -12.83
C LYS A 360 -3.39 6.69 -14.02
N LEU A 361 -2.86 6.24 -15.15
CA LEU A 361 -2.98 6.95 -16.44
C LEU A 361 -4.45 6.99 -16.89
N PRO A 362 -4.87 7.88 -17.80
CA PRO A 362 -6.20 7.81 -18.43
C PRO A 362 -6.32 6.70 -19.48
N GLN A 363 -7.55 6.39 -19.87
CA GLN A 363 -7.88 5.25 -20.75
C GLN A 363 -7.40 5.45 -22.20
N ASP A 364 -7.44 6.67 -22.73
CA ASP A 364 -6.96 6.98 -24.07
C ASP A 364 -5.44 6.77 -24.21
N VAL A 365 -4.68 7.11 -23.16
CA VAL A 365 -3.24 6.84 -23.08
C VAL A 365 -2.96 5.35 -23.00
N VAL A 366 -3.77 4.58 -22.26
CA VAL A 366 -3.65 3.10 -22.26
C VAL A 366 -3.92 2.54 -23.66
N ALA A 367 -4.97 2.99 -24.36
CA ALA A 367 -5.26 2.55 -25.73
C ALA A 367 -4.13 2.91 -26.73
N LYS A 368 -3.53 4.10 -26.60
CA LYS A 368 -2.34 4.51 -27.39
C LYS A 368 -1.12 3.60 -27.12
N LEU A 369 -0.92 3.19 -25.86
CA LEU A 369 0.14 2.24 -25.48
C LEU A 369 -0.12 0.83 -26.03
N GLU A 370 -1.37 0.35 -26.04
CA GLU A 370 -1.74 -0.92 -26.67
C GLU A 370 -1.47 -0.90 -28.19
N GLN A 371 -1.95 0.13 -28.90
CA GLN A 371 -1.72 0.32 -30.34
C GLN A 371 -0.22 0.38 -30.69
N LEU A 372 0.59 1.01 -29.84
CA LEU A 372 2.05 1.04 -30.01
C LEU A 372 2.66 -0.36 -29.82
N SER A 373 2.22 -1.12 -28.82
CA SER A 373 2.68 -2.50 -28.59
C SER A 373 2.33 -3.44 -29.73
N ASP A 374 1.14 -3.31 -30.32
CA ASP A 374 0.72 -4.11 -31.48
C ASP A 374 1.53 -3.75 -32.71
N THR A 375 1.76 -2.46 -32.94
CA THR A 375 2.64 -1.96 -34.00
C THR A 375 4.06 -2.53 -33.88
N TYR A 376 4.61 -2.68 -32.68
CA TYR A 376 5.93 -3.30 -32.48
C TYR A 376 5.90 -4.83 -32.58
N ASN A 377 4.89 -5.50 -32.03
CA ASN A 377 4.77 -6.95 -32.12
C ASN A 377 4.62 -7.43 -33.57
N THR A 378 3.83 -6.74 -34.40
CA THR A 378 3.72 -7.03 -35.84
C THR A 378 5.04 -6.81 -36.59
N LYS A 379 5.94 -5.96 -36.08
CA LYS A 379 7.28 -5.71 -36.65
C LYS A 379 8.38 -6.65 -36.10
N ARG A 380 8.10 -7.44 -35.06
CA ARG A 380 9.09 -8.35 -34.42
C ARG A 380 9.19 -9.68 -35.18
N SER A 381 10.09 -9.75 -36.15
CA SER A 381 10.51 -11.00 -36.79
C SER A 381 11.63 -11.70 -36.00
N SER A 382 11.70 -13.03 -36.09
CA SER A 382 12.79 -13.84 -35.52
C SER A 382 14.16 -13.53 -36.15
N SER A 383 14.18 -13.04 -37.40
CA SER A 383 15.39 -12.61 -38.11
C SER A 383 16.07 -11.39 -37.50
N ASN A 384 15.35 -10.57 -36.73
CA ASN A 384 15.90 -9.35 -36.10
C ASN A 384 16.57 -9.61 -34.73
N ILE A 385 16.56 -10.85 -34.24
CA ILE A 385 17.17 -11.25 -32.97
C ILE A 385 18.69 -11.38 -33.14
N LYS A 386 19.47 -10.51 -32.49
CA LYS A 386 20.91 -10.68 -32.40
C LYS A 386 21.26 -11.58 -31.21
N LYS A 387 22.01 -12.65 -31.47
CA LYS A 387 22.61 -13.51 -30.44
C LYS A 387 24.05 -13.05 -30.19
N ALA A 388 24.44 -12.94 -28.92
CA ALA A 388 25.79 -12.62 -28.50
C ALA A 388 26.20 -13.53 -27.33
N ILE A 389 27.46 -13.96 -27.30
CA ILE A 389 28.05 -14.64 -26.14
C ILE A 389 28.96 -13.63 -25.44
N VAL A 390 28.63 -13.31 -24.19
CA VAL A 390 29.41 -12.39 -23.35
C VAL A 390 30.10 -13.22 -22.27
N ARG A 391 31.42 -13.06 -22.13
CA ARG A 391 32.28 -13.80 -21.20
C ARG A 391 32.64 -12.94 -19.98
N ASN A 392 33.22 -13.56 -18.96
CA ASN A 392 33.78 -12.89 -17.76
C ASN A 392 32.75 -12.07 -16.96
N ILE A 393 31.49 -12.50 -16.94
CA ILE A 393 30.39 -11.79 -16.27
C ILE A 393 30.41 -12.09 -14.76
N PRO A 394 30.41 -11.08 -13.88
CA PRO A 394 30.36 -11.31 -12.43
C PRO A 394 28.97 -11.75 -11.95
N ARG A 395 28.91 -12.47 -10.82
CA ARG A 395 27.69 -12.93 -10.12
C ARG A 395 26.61 -11.84 -9.94
N GLN A 396 27.02 -10.58 -9.86
CA GLN A 396 26.14 -9.41 -9.69
C GLN A 396 25.43 -9.01 -10.99
N ALA A 397 26.04 -9.20 -12.15
CA ALA A 397 25.50 -8.78 -13.45
C ALA A 397 24.44 -9.74 -14.04
N VAL A 398 24.03 -10.76 -13.27
CA VAL A 398 22.97 -11.72 -13.63
C VAL A 398 21.86 -11.77 -12.58
N LEU A 399 20.66 -12.15 -13.01
CA LEU A 399 19.46 -12.25 -12.18
C LEU A 399 18.71 -13.55 -12.49
N LYS A 400 18.66 -14.48 -11.52
CA LYS A 400 17.81 -15.68 -11.59
C LYS A 400 16.35 -15.28 -11.26
N PRO A 401 15.33 -15.83 -11.96
CA PRO A 401 13.91 -15.53 -11.69
C PRO A 401 13.53 -15.60 -10.19
N ALA A 402 13.83 -16.71 -9.53
CA ALA A 402 13.63 -16.93 -8.10
C ALA A 402 14.35 -15.92 -7.15
N HIS A 403 15.28 -15.09 -7.65
CA HIS A 403 15.95 -14.05 -6.83
C HIS A 403 15.24 -12.70 -6.87
N ALA A 404 14.23 -12.51 -7.73
CA ALA A 404 13.49 -11.26 -7.91
C ALA A 404 12.93 -10.71 -6.58
N VAL A 405 12.22 -11.57 -5.83
CA VAL A 405 11.59 -11.27 -4.54
C VAL A 405 12.56 -10.67 -3.51
N TYR A 406 13.85 -11.03 -3.57
CA TYR A 406 14.88 -10.51 -2.67
C TYR A 406 15.59 -9.28 -3.21
N ARG A 407 15.89 -9.27 -4.52
CA ARG A 407 16.77 -8.25 -5.13
C ARG A 407 16.03 -6.99 -5.58
N LEU A 408 14.76 -7.10 -5.99
CA LEU A 408 14.02 -6.00 -6.63
C LEU A 408 13.18 -5.15 -5.66
N GLN A 409 13.16 -5.46 -4.35
CA GLN A 409 12.30 -4.79 -3.35
C GLN A 409 12.43 -3.26 -3.29
N SER A 410 13.59 -2.70 -3.64
CA SER A 410 13.90 -1.27 -3.60
C SER A 410 13.77 -0.56 -4.95
N GLN A 411 13.29 -1.22 -6.01
CA GLN A 411 13.20 -0.62 -7.33
C GLN A 411 12.08 0.43 -7.42
N ARG A 412 12.40 1.60 -7.96
CA ARG A 412 11.46 2.69 -8.21
C ARG A 412 10.76 2.51 -9.55
N PHE A 413 9.49 2.90 -9.59
CA PHE A 413 8.64 2.87 -10.79
C PHE A 413 7.82 4.15 -10.89
N ALA A 414 7.64 4.64 -12.12
CA ALA A 414 6.75 5.74 -12.49
C ALA A 414 5.71 5.27 -13.52
N LEU A 415 4.65 6.04 -13.72
CA LEU A 415 3.69 5.78 -14.80
C LEU A 415 4.38 5.93 -16.17
N GLY A 416 4.11 5.01 -17.08
CA GLY A 416 4.76 4.95 -18.39
C GLY A 416 6.16 4.35 -18.40
N ASP A 417 6.66 3.83 -17.26
CA ASP A 417 7.86 2.99 -17.28
C ASP A 417 7.57 1.65 -17.97
N ARG A 418 8.52 1.18 -18.77
CA ARG A 418 8.53 -0.16 -19.33
C ARG A 418 9.09 -1.14 -18.32
N VAL A 419 8.44 -2.29 -18.21
CA VAL A 419 8.80 -3.36 -17.28
C VAL A 419 8.84 -4.70 -17.98
N THR A 420 9.61 -5.63 -17.42
CA THR A 420 9.60 -7.05 -17.81
C THR A 420 9.33 -7.93 -16.59
N MET A 421 8.55 -9.01 -16.77
CA MET A 421 8.26 -9.98 -15.70
C MET A 421 9.49 -10.87 -15.44
N ILE A 422 10.08 -10.76 -14.25
CA ILE A 422 11.24 -11.55 -13.84
C ILE A 422 10.82 -12.77 -13.01
N GLN A 423 9.74 -12.65 -12.23
CA GLN A 423 9.30 -13.72 -11.36
C GLN A 423 8.78 -14.91 -12.18
N ASP A 424 9.22 -16.11 -11.81
CA ASP A 424 8.86 -17.41 -12.42
C ASP A 424 7.53 -17.98 -11.90
N SER A 425 6.96 -17.34 -10.88
CA SER A 425 5.80 -17.78 -10.12
C SER A 425 4.73 -16.68 -10.10
N GLY A 426 3.56 -16.97 -10.68
CA GLY A 426 2.46 -16.02 -10.77
C GLY A 426 1.54 -16.29 -11.96
N ALA A 427 0.69 -15.30 -12.27
CA ALA A 427 -0.29 -15.35 -13.37
C ALA A 427 0.25 -14.85 -14.72
N VAL A 428 1.30 -14.02 -14.71
CA VAL A 428 1.92 -13.44 -15.91
C VAL A 428 3.11 -14.33 -16.33
N PRO A 429 3.28 -14.69 -17.62
CA PRO A 429 4.42 -15.49 -18.05
C PRO A 429 5.76 -14.77 -17.93
N LEU A 430 6.82 -15.55 -17.75
CA LEU A 430 8.20 -15.06 -17.61
C LEU A 430 8.66 -14.28 -18.85
N SER A 431 9.42 -13.19 -18.65
CA SER A 431 9.97 -12.31 -19.69
C SER A 431 8.94 -11.60 -20.57
N PHE A 432 7.65 -11.61 -20.22
CA PHE A 432 6.67 -10.71 -20.84
C PHE A 432 7.06 -9.26 -20.56
N LYS A 433 6.97 -8.40 -21.58
CA LYS A 433 7.16 -6.95 -21.48
C LYS A 433 5.81 -6.25 -21.36
N GLY A 434 5.79 -5.12 -20.64
CA GLY A 434 4.60 -4.32 -20.45
C GLY A 434 4.92 -2.89 -20.01
N SER A 435 3.88 -2.09 -19.85
CA SER A 435 3.97 -0.66 -19.51
C SER A 435 3.16 -0.39 -18.24
N VAL A 436 3.72 0.35 -17.29
CA VAL A 436 3.06 0.68 -16.01
C VAL A 436 1.96 1.72 -16.24
N VAL A 437 0.71 1.31 -16.04
CA VAL A 437 -0.50 2.15 -16.22
C VAL A 437 -1.15 2.58 -14.91
N GLY A 438 -0.75 1.98 -13.80
CA GLY A 438 -1.23 2.32 -12.46
C GLY A 438 -0.19 2.04 -11.38
N LEU A 439 -0.20 2.84 -10.32
CA LEU A 439 0.63 2.72 -9.13
C LEU A 439 -0.23 2.87 -7.88
N THR A 440 -0.11 1.91 -6.96
CA THR A 440 -0.72 1.87 -5.63
C THR A 440 0.37 1.66 -4.59
N ALA A 441 0.11 1.91 -3.31
CA ALA A 441 1.12 1.87 -2.23
C ALA A 441 1.85 0.51 -1.99
N LYS A 442 1.51 -0.55 -2.72
CA LYS A 442 2.13 -1.90 -2.65
C LYS A 442 2.26 -2.62 -4.01
N HIS A 443 1.50 -2.21 -5.02
CA HIS A 443 1.33 -2.92 -6.28
C HIS A 443 1.29 -1.92 -7.43
N MET A 444 1.62 -2.38 -8.63
CA MET A 444 1.45 -1.64 -9.88
C MET A 444 0.43 -2.34 -10.78
N ASP A 445 -0.27 -1.58 -11.62
CA ASP A 445 -1.08 -2.11 -12.70
C ASP A 445 -0.27 -2.02 -14.01
N VAL A 446 -0.09 -3.15 -14.68
CA VAL A 446 0.68 -3.25 -15.93
C VAL A 446 -0.21 -3.73 -17.06
N VAL A 447 -0.11 -3.08 -18.21
CA VAL A 447 -0.64 -3.58 -19.48
C VAL A 447 0.51 -4.23 -20.24
N TRP A 448 0.35 -5.51 -20.54
CA TRP A 448 1.36 -6.35 -21.18
C TRP A 448 1.23 -6.30 -22.70
N ASP A 449 2.37 -6.38 -23.41
CA ASP A 449 2.43 -6.28 -24.87
C ASP A 449 1.66 -7.41 -25.57
N VAL A 450 1.50 -8.55 -24.91
CA VAL A 450 0.96 -9.79 -25.47
C VAL A 450 -0.16 -10.29 -24.55
N PRO A 451 -1.35 -10.65 -25.07
CA PRO A 451 -2.43 -11.18 -24.25
C PRO A 451 -2.12 -12.59 -23.71
N PHE A 452 -2.58 -12.88 -22.50
CA PHE A 452 -2.37 -14.15 -21.79
C PHE A 452 -3.61 -14.55 -20.98
N MET A 453 -3.82 -15.86 -20.77
CA MET A 453 -5.11 -16.39 -20.27
C MET A 453 -5.57 -15.84 -18.91
N ALA A 454 -4.65 -15.43 -18.04
CA ALA A 454 -4.95 -14.86 -16.73
C ALA A 454 -4.99 -13.32 -16.71
N GLY A 455 -4.87 -12.67 -17.88
CA GLY A 455 -4.98 -11.23 -18.00
C GLY A 455 -6.42 -10.74 -17.88
N THR A 456 -6.57 -9.55 -17.32
CA THR A 456 -7.83 -8.85 -17.06
C THR A 456 -7.97 -7.62 -17.98
N THR A 457 -9.07 -6.88 -17.85
CA THR A 457 -9.26 -5.57 -18.50
C THR A 457 -8.87 -4.38 -17.60
N LEU A 458 -8.35 -4.63 -16.38
CA LEU A 458 -8.05 -3.60 -15.36
C LEU A 458 -9.16 -2.56 -15.21
N ASP A 459 -10.39 -3.00 -14.88
CA ASP A 459 -11.61 -2.18 -14.81
C ASP A 459 -12.06 -1.59 -16.18
N ASN A 460 -11.92 -2.38 -17.25
CA ASN A 460 -12.22 -1.99 -18.65
C ASN A 460 -11.34 -0.86 -19.22
N ARG A 461 -10.16 -0.67 -18.63
CA ARG A 461 -9.18 0.34 -19.04
C ARG A 461 -8.21 -0.15 -20.11
N CYS A 462 -8.02 -1.45 -20.24
CA CYS A 462 -7.26 -2.10 -21.29
C CYS A 462 -8.08 -3.21 -21.96
N SER A 463 -7.61 -3.69 -23.12
CA SER A 463 -8.21 -4.83 -23.81
C SER A 463 -8.18 -6.12 -22.97
N GLN A 464 -9.05 -7.07 -23.29
CA GLN A 464 -9.16 -8.34 -22.58
C GLN A 464 -7.85 -9.13 -22.66
N TYR A 465 -7.52 -9.85 -21.59
CA TYR A 465 -6.30 -10.67 -21.49
C TYR A 465 -4.97 -9.90 -21.47
N ARG A 466 -4.95 -8.55 -21.40
CA ARG A 466 -3.69 -7.75 -21.36
C ARG A 466 -3.30 -7.15 -20.01
N GLY A 467 -4.21 -6.92 -19.08
CA GLY A 467 -3.91 -6.17 -17.87
C GLY A 467 -3.73 -7.04 -16.63
N ALA A 468 -2.72 -6.76 -15.79
CA ALA A 468 -2.62 -7.38 -14.46
C ALA A 468 -1.98 -6.47 -13.41
N THR A 469 -2.49 -6.57 -12.19
CA THR A 469 -1.90 -5.96 -11.00
C THR A 469 -0.81 -6.89 -10.44
N VAL A 470 0.40 -6.37 -10.21
CA VAL A 470 1.59 -7.14 -9.81
C VAL A 470 2.39 -6.41 -8.70
N GLU A 471 3.22 -7.16 -7.96
CA GLU A 471 4.08 -6.58 -6.91
C GLU A 471 5.33 -5.91 -7.48
N PHE A 472 5.83 -4.88 -6.79
CA PHE A 472 7.06 -4.16 -7.18
C PHE A 472 8.31 -5.05 -7.32
N ALA A 473 8.38 -6.17 -6.59
CA ALA A 473 9.50 -7.10 -6.65
C ALA A 473 9.39 -8.18 -7.75
N ALA A 474 8.25 -8.27 -8.46
CA ALA A 474 8.04 -9.28 -9.50
C ALA A 474 8.63 -8.87 -10.87
N CYS A 475 8.76 -7.57 -11.11
CA CYS A 475 9.12 -7.00 -12.41
C CYS A 475 10.38 -6.13 -12.34
N LEU A 476 11.10 -6.03 -13.45
CA LEU A 476 12.28 -5.17 -13.58
C LEU A 476 11.94 -3.92 -14.41
N ASN A 477 12.20 -2.73 -13.87
CA ASN A 477 12.07 -1.47 -14.59
C ASN A 477 13.16 -1.33 -15.67
N LEU A 478 12.77 -1.31 -16.94
CA LEU A 478 13.65 -1.12 -18.11
C LEU A 478 13.84 0.36 -18.48
N SER A 479 12.95 1.25 -18.02
CA SER A 479 12.95 2.68 -18.31
C SER A 479 13.62 3.56 -17.24
N ASP A 480 13.95 2.99 -16.08
CA ASP A 480 14.91 3.51 -15.10
C ASP A 480 15.80 2.34 -14.59
N PRO A 481 16.88 1.99 -15.33
CA PRO A 481 17.75 0.86 -15.00
C PRO A 481 18.53 1.05 -13.68
N GLN A 482 18.03 0.45 -12.60
CA GLN A 482 18.51 0.67 -11.22
C GLN A 482 19.46 -0.41 -10.69
N PHE A 483 19.72 -1.46 -11.47
CA PHE A 483 20.62 -2.57 -11.10
C PHE A 483 21.72 -2.83 -12.14
N VAL A 484 22.04 -1.83 -12.96
CA VAL A 484 23.07 -1.95 -14.00
C VAL A 484 24.41 -2.27 -13.35
N THR A 485 25.07 -3.32 -13.84
CA THR A 485 26.42 -3.71 -13.40
C THR A 485 27.38 -3.56 -14.57
N SER A 486 28.44 -2.77 -14.40
CA SER A 486 29.47 -2.61 -15.44
C SER A 486 30.18 -3.94 -15.72
N THR A 487 30.21 -4.37 -16.98
CA THR A 487 30.87 -5.62 -17.42
C THR A 487 32.27 -5.40 -17.99
N SER A 488 32.75 -4.16 -18.01
CA SER A 488 34.10 -3.80 -18.46
C SER A 488 35.09 -3.92 -17.29
N VAL A 489 36.14 -4.72 -17.46
CA VAL A 489 37.16 -4.97 -16.42
C VAL A 489 38.11 -3.77 -16.20
N VAL A 490 38.03 -2.74 -17.06
CA VAL A 490 38.84 -1.53 -16.97
C VAL A 490 37.95 -0.31 -16.71
N ALA A 491 37.70 -0.05 -15.42
CA ALA A 491 37.37 1.26 -14.89
C ALA A 491 38.04 1.39 -13.51
N PRO A 492 38.69 2.53 -13.18
CA PRO A 492 39.13 2.77 -11.81
C PRO A 492 37.92 2.80 -10.88
N TYR A 493 38.14 2.58 -9.57
CA TYR A 493 37.08 2.50 -8.54
C TYR A 493 36.18 3.75 -8.48
N VAL A 494 35.19 3.82 -9.37
CA VAL A 494 33.95 4.55 -9.14
C VAL A 494 33.28 3.84 -7.98
N GLN A 495 33.16 4.52 -6.83
CA GLN A 495 32.50 3.94 -5.67
C GLN A 495 31.10 3.48 -6.09
N PRO A 496 30.72 2.21 -5.89
CA PRO A 496 29.38 1.75 -6.24
C PRO A 496 28.39 2.62 -5.49
N ALA A 497 27.53 3.31 -6.25
CA ALA A 497 26.66 4.37 -5.73
C ALA A 497 25.94 3.88 -4.47
N VAL A 498 26.32 4.45 -3.32
CA VAL A 498 26.32 3.71 -2.04
C VAL A 498 25.00 2.99 -1.82
N THR A 499 25.04 1.67 -1.93
CA THR A 499 23.93 0.77 -1.61
C THR A 499 23.78 0.75 -0.09
N HIS A 500 23.30 1.87 0.46
CA HIS A 500 23.01 2.04 1.87
C HIS A 500 22.27 0.79 2.34
N PRO A 501 22.75 0.08 3.38
CA PRO A 501 22.22 -1.23 3.77
C PRO A 501 20.79 -1.18 4.33
N HIS A 502 20.13 -0.02 4.20
CA HIS A 502 18.79 0.30 4.65
C HIS A 502 18.00 1.17 3.64
N ASN A 503 18.28 1.06 2.33
CA ASN A 503 17.39 1.64 1.31
C ASN A 503 16.00 0.97 1.42
N PRO A 504 14.93 1.69 1.81
CA PRO A 504 13.64 1.06 2.12
C PRO A 504 12.99 0.48 0.87
N ALA A 505 12.18 -0.56 1.05
CA ALA A 505 11.33 -1.09 -0.02
C ALA A 505 10.49 0.05 -0.65
N PHE A 506 10.31 0.00 -1.97
CA PHE A 506 9.79 1.13 -2.72
C PHE A 506 8.40 1.57 -2.24
N LYS A 507 8.30 2.85 -1.92
CA LYS A 507 7.07 3.53 -1.52
C LYS A 507 6.87 4.71 -2.46
N PRO A 508 6.09 4.56 -3.55
CA PRO A 508 5.76 5.69 -4.40
C PRO A 508 5.02 6.76 -3.56
N ARG A 509 5.36 8.04 -3.75
CA ARG A 509 4.74 9.17 -3.04
C ARG A 509 3.40 9.53 -3.70
N ILE A 510 2.42 8.62 -3.60
CA ILE A 510 1.14 8.75 -4.28
C ILE A 510 0.18 9.66 -3.51
N GLY A 511 -0.49 10.57 -4.21
CA GLY A 511 -1.59 11.35 -3.66
C GLY A 511 -1.19 12.61 -2.87
N PRO A 512 -2.19 13.30 -2.28
CA PRO A 512 -2.02 14.62 -1.69
C PRO A 512 -1.12 14.60 -0.44
N HIS A 513 0.16 14.95 -0.62
CA HIS A 513 1.08 15.23 0.47
C HIS A 513 1.12 16.75 0.70
N PRO A 514 0.86 17.28 1.91
CA PRO A 514 1.12 18.68 2.20
C PRO A 514 2.62 18.95 2.13
N ALA A 515 3.02 19.95 1.34
CA ALA A 515 4.40 20.41 1.32
C ALA A 515 4.71 21.07 2.68
N ILE A 516 5.54 20.41 3.50
CA ILE A 516 6.02 20.96 4.77
C ILE A 516 7.12 21.98 4.45
N TYR A 517 6.68 23.16 3.99
CA TYR A 517 7.51 24.35 4.05
C TYR A 517 7.70 24.71 5.53
N PRO A 518 8.95 24.82 6.04
CA PRO A 518 9.15 25.36 7.38
C PRO A 518 8.64 26.80 7.40
N THR A 519 7.79 27.14 8.37
CA THR A 519 7.27 28.50 8.51
C THR A 519 8.42 29.48 8.77
N THR A 520 8.55 30.46 7.88
CA THR A 520 9.56 31.53 7.96
C THR A 520 9.45 32.26 9.31
N GLY A 521 10.42 32.01 10.20
CA GLY A 521 10.48 32.59 11.54
C GLY A 521 10.87 31.59 12.63
N ASN A 522 10.48 30.31 12.51
CA ASN A 522 10.79 29.30 13.52
C ASN A 522 12.03 28.48 13.17
N ALA A 523 12.96 28.35 14.14
CA ALA A 523 14.11 27.48 14.01
C ALA A 523 13.68 26.00 13.93
N PRO A 524 14.29 25.16 13.06
CA PRO A 524 13.98 23.73 13.01
C PRO A 524 14.43 23.04 14.31
N ALA A 525 13.63 22.09 14.78
CA ALA A 525 13.96 21.30 15.98
C ALA A 525 15.33 20.62 15.83
N ALA A 526 16.11 20.63 16.91
CA ALA A 526 17.50 20.17 16.91
C ALA A 526 17.61 18.69 16.51
N GLY A 527 18.18 18.44 15.33
CA GLY A 527 18.37 17.09 14.78
C GLY A 527 18.69 17.08 13.29
N PHE A 528 18.11 18.00 12.51
CA PHE A 528 18.46 18.15 11.09
C PHE A 528 19.56 19.19 10.88
N ARG A 529 20.79 18.70 10.65
CA ARG A 529 21.87 19.46 10.01
C ARG A 529 22.45 18.61 8.86
N PRO A 530 22.32 19.01 7.59
CA PRO A 530 23.17 18.45 6.54
C PRO A 530 24.64 18.82 6.80
N ALA A 531 25.57 17.95 6.43
CA ALA A 531 27.00 18.22 6.62
C ALA A 531 27.49 19.35 5.69
N PRO A 532 28.42 20.21 6.13
CA PRO A 532 28.96 21.28 5.29
C PRO A 532 29.86 20.71 4.19
N LEU A 533 29.60 21.08 2.94
CA LEU A 533 30.54 20.84 1.83
C LEU A 533 31.82 21.64 2.08
N ARG A 534 32.99 20.97 2.00
CA ARG A 534 34.28 21.65 1.88
C ARG A 534 34.50 22.06 0.43
N GLY A 535 34.43 23.36 0.15
CA GLY A 535 34.91 23.92 -1.11
C GLY A 535 36.43 24.02 -1.12
N LEU A 536 37.07 23.47 -2.16
CA LEU A 536 38.45 23.82 -2.54
C LEU A 536 38.38 25.01 -3.52
N GLY A 537 39.34 25.93 -3.40
CA GLY A 537 39.27 27.24 -4.06
C GLY A 537 39.85 27.30 -5.47
N GLY A 538 39.43 28.33 -6.21
CA GLY A 538 40.02 28.81 -7.46
C GLY A 538 39.61 30.28 -7.68
N PRO A 539 40.49 31.15 -8.25
CA PRO A 539 40.23 32.59 -8.29
C PRO A 539 39.29 33.00 -9.44
N PRO A 540 38.54 34.12 -9.30
CA PRO A 540 37.69 34.65 -10.35
C PRO A 540 38.51 35.38 -11.43
N VAL A 541 38.17 35.16 -12.70
CA VAL A 541 38.70 35.95 -13.84
C VAL A 541 37.73 37.09 -14.14
N VAL A 542 38.29 38.27 -14.42
CA VAL A 542 37.56 39.52 -14.68
C VAL A 542 36.81 39.49 -16.01
N HIS A 543 35.57 39.98 -16.03
CA HIS A 543 35.02 40.74 -17.16
C HIS A 543 34.19 41.91 -16.63
N SER A 544 34.18 43.03 -17.37
CA SER A 544 33.88 44.36 -16.83
C SER A 544 33.10 45.22 -17.81
N HIS A 545 32.12 45.99 -17.31
CA HIS A 545 31.42 47.01 -18.08
C HIS A 545 31.44 48.38 -17.38
N HIS A 546 31.89 49.38 -18.14
CA HIS A 546 31.75 50.83 -17.90
C HIS A 546 30.28 51.28 -18.13
N ALA A 547 29.80 52.46 -17.72
CA ALA A 547 30.25 53.49 -16.76
C ALA A 547 29.09 54.48 -16.48
N GLY A 548 29.21 55.36 -15.48
CA GLY A 548 28.25 56.45 -15.20
C GLY A 548 28.48 57.10 -13.81
N PRO A 549 28.68 58.43 -13.67
CA PRO A 549 29.22 59.01 -12.43
C PRO A 549 28.28 59.97 -11.65
N SER A 550 28.85 60.58 -10.59
CA SER A 550 28.27 61.54 -9.61
C SER A 550 27.40 60.90 -8.49
N SER A 551 27.49 61.33 -7.22
CA SER A 551 28.41 62.27 -6.56
C SER A 551 28.66 61.89 -5.08
N GLN A 552 29.72 62.45 -4.49
CA GLN A 552 30.18 62.31 -3.09
C GLN A 552 29.65 63.47 -2.21
N PRO A 553 29.93 63.55 -0.87
CA PRO A 553 30.27 62.53 0.16
C PRO A 553 29.44 62.70 1.47
N VAL A 554 29.94 62.19 2.62
CA VAL A 554 29.90 62.78 4.01
C VAL A 554 29.33 61.90 5.17
N ILE A 555 30.28 61.26 5.89
CA ILE A 555 30.48 61.23 7.36
C ILE A 555 29.54 60.43 8.33
N ALA A 556 30.20 59.49 9.02
CA ALA A 556 30.10 59.05 10.43
C ALA A 556 28.98 58.14 11.00
N GLN A 557 29.46 57.33 11.95
CA GLN A 557 28.79 56.54 13.00
C GLN A 557 28.65 57.45 14.27
N PRO A 558 28.30 56.98 15.50
CA PRO A 558 27.95 55.62 15.93
C PRO A 558 26.74 55.46 16.88
N GLN A 559 26.53 54.19 17.25
CA GLN A 559 25.70 53.63 18.33
C GLN A 559 25.39 54.51 19.55
N ARG A 560 24.23 54.24 20.17
CA ARG A 560 24.21 53.78 21.58
C ARG A 560 23.00 52.91 21.94
N VAL A 561 23.21 52.08 22.96
CA VAL A 561 22.23 51.16 23.59
C VAL A 561 21.36 51.88 24.63
N HIS A 562 20.15 51.37 24.88
CA HIS A 562 19.62 51.03 26.22
C HIS A 562 18.24 50.32 26.10
N ILE A 563 18.08 49.11 26.67
CA ILE A 563 17.61 48.73 28.03
C ILE A 563 16.09 48.45 28.07
N MET A 564 15.70 47.42 28.83
CA MET A 564 14.32 46.96 28.98
C MET A 564 13.47 47.86 29.88
N ALA A 565 12.18 47.95 29.58
CA ALA A 565 11.14 48.23 30.57
C ALA A 565 9.85 47.47 30.20
N ASN A 566 9.25 46.80 31.17
CA ASN A 566 7.91 46.23 31.10
C ASN A 566 7.15 46.64 32.36
N PRO A 567 5.92 47.17 32.24
CA PRO A 567 4.95 47.05 33.32
C PRO A 567 3.58 46.55 32.83
N HIS A 568 3.00 45.61 33.57
CA HIS A 568 1.58 45.28 33.45
C HIS A 568 0.68 46.41 33.99
N ARG A 569 -0.48 46.60 33.37
CA ARG A 569 -1.69 47.05 34.08
C ARG A 569 -2.92 46.42 33.43
N ALA A 570 -3.92 46.09 34.24
CA ALA A 570 -5.20 45.51 33.81
C ALA A 570 -6.37 46.46 34.15
N GLN A 571 -7.52 46.29 33.50
CA GLN A 571 -8.88 46.35 34.10
C GLN A 571 -10.01 46.13 33.08
N THR A 572 -11.09 45.45 33.52
CA THR A 572 -12.56 45.59 33.24
C THR A 572 -13.08 46.14 31.89
N SER A 573 -14.27 45.82 31.36
CA SER A 573 -15.45 45.00 31.76
C SER A 573 -16.33 44.83 30.50
N ALA A 574 -16.92 43.67 30.15
CA ALA A 574 -18.06 43.00 30.80
C ALA A 574 -19.40 43.79 30.76
N THR A 575 -20.26 43.49 29.78
CA THR A 575 -21.73 43.59 29.84
C THR A 575 -22.33 42.39 29.10
N ALA A 576 -23.44 41.85 29.60
CA ALA A 576 -24.09 40.64 29.07
C ALA A 576 -25.56 40.89 28.74
N ARG A 577 -26.17 39.98 27.98
CA ARG A 577 -27.62 39.68 28.05
C ARG A 577 -27.86 38.21 27.73
N GLU A 578 -28.88 37.64 28.36
CA GLU A 578 -29.06 36.20 28.56
C GLU A 578 -30.55 35.82 28.48
N SER A 579 -30.87 34.57 28.83
CA SER A 579 -32.18 33.89 28.86
C SER A 579 -32.73 33.42 27.49
N GLY A 580 -33.47 32.31 27.41
CA GLY A 580 -33.97 31.44 28.50
C GLY A 580 -33.89 29.94 28.21
N GLN A 581 -33.94 29.13 29.28
CA GLN A 581 -34.00 27.66 29.25
C GLN A 581 -35.44 27.16 29.39
N ALA A 582 -35.69 25.90 28.99
CA ALA A 582 -36.76 25.08 29.54
C ALA A 582 -36.37 23.58 29.49
N GLN A 583 -36.80 22.81 30.49
CA GLN A 583 -36.65 21.34 30.57
C GLN A 583 -38.04 20.69 30.69
N ALA A 584 -38.21 19.47 30.18
CA ALA A 584 -39.26 18.52 30.60
C ALA A 584 -38.90 17.08 30.17
N MET A 585 -39.56 16.07 30.76
CA MET A 585 -39.34 14.64 30.55
C MET A 585 -40.64 13.86 30.24
N HIS A 586 -40.49 12.57 29.90
CA HIS A 586 -41.51 11.51 29.88
C HIS A 586 -42.66 11.57 28.86
N THR A 587 -42.84 10.47 28.10
CA THR A 587 -43.93 9.47 28.31
C THR A 587 -43.81 8.33 27.27
N THR A 588 -44.78 7.39 27.24
CA THR A 588 -44.70 6.07 26.56
C THR A 588 -45.98 5.70 25.82
N ALA A 589 -45.88 4.68 24.96
CA ALA A 589 -46.93 3.72 24.52
C ALA A 589 -47.69 3.95 23.18
N SER A 590 -47.50 2.95 22.30
CA SER A 590 -48.52 2.20 21.51
C SER A 590 -49.91 2.80 21.27
N HIS A 591 -50.32 2.92 19.98
CA HIS A 591 -51.13 1.86 19.33
C HIS A 591 -51.30 2.03 17.80
N ASN A 592 -51.75 0.92 17.18
CA ASN A 592 -52.62 0.70 16.00
C ASN A 592 -53.15 1.95 15.23
N THR A 593 -53.50 1.87 13.93
CA THR A 593 -54.37 0.86 13.30
C THR A 593 -54.29 0.88 11.76
N ALA A 594 -54.73 -0.18 11.09
CA ALA A 594 -55.00 -0.21 9.64
C ALA A 594 -56.30 -0.98 9.32
N PRO A 595 -57.07 -0.55 8.32
CA PRO A 595 -57.84 -1.42 7.40
C PRO A 595 -57.24 -1.34 5.96
N ALA A 596 -57.17 -2.39 5.14
CA ALA A 596 -58.24 -3.15 4.46
C ALA A 596 -58.83 -2.38 3.22
N GLN A 597 -59.27 -2.98 2.10
CA GLN A 597 -59.49 -4.41 1.74
C GLN A 597 -59.66 -4.60 0.19
N VAL A 598 -59.99 -5.83 -0.28
CA VAL A 598 -60.70 -6.17 -1.55
C VAL A 598 -59.91 -6.00 -2.89
N GLN A 599 -59.42 -7.07 -3.57
CA GLN A 599 -60.08 -7.96 -4.58
C GLN A 599 -60.11 -7.37 -6.04
N ILE A 600 -60.14 -8.09 -7.19
CA ILE A 600 -60.22 -9.54 -7.53
C ILE A 600 -59.65 -9.87 -8.95
N ARG A 601 -59.29 -11.16 -9.19
CA ARG A 601 -59.08 -11.96 -10.46
C ARG A 601 -58.69 -11.32 -11.82
N GLY A 602 -57.79 -12.01 -12.56
CA GLY A 602 -57.72 -11.99 -14.03
C GLY A 602 -56.56 -12.78 -14.67
N ALA A 603 -56.80 -13.95 -15.29
CA ALA A 603 -55.84 -14.81 -16.03
C ALA A 603 -56.57 -15.97 -16.77
N PRO A 604 -55.93 -16.77 -17.68
CA PRO A 604 -54.62 -16.67 -18.34
C PRO A 604 -54.80 -16.34 -19.86
N PRO A 605 -54.70 -17.19 -20.93
CA PRO A 605 -54.10 -18.52 -21.17
C PRO A 605 -53.01 -18.62 -22.30
N ALA A 606 -51.97 -19.42 -22.03
CA ALA A 606 -50.90 -20.02 -22.85
C ALA A 606 -51.06 -20.34 -24.37
N ARG A 607 -49.91 -20.39 -25.08
CA ARG A 607 -49.34 -21.46 -25.97
C ARG A 607 -48.00 -20.96 -26.58
N SER A 608 -46.85 -21.64 -26.76
CA SER A 608 -46.31 -23.03 -26.78
C SER A 608 -45.85 -23.49 -28.18
N LEU A 609 -44.68 -24.17 -28.28
CA LEU A 609 -44.09 -25.04 -29.35
C LEU A 609 -42.58 -24.68 -29.59
N VAL A 610 -41.56 -25.57 -29.47
CA VAL A 610 -41.13 -26.78 -30.25
C VAL A 610 -40.39 -26.40 -31.56
N ARG A 611 -39.26 -26.99 -32.04
CA ARG A 611 -38.46 -28.25 -31.83
C ARG A 611 -37.01 -27.94 -31.32
N GLY A 612 -35.91 -28.73 -31.37
CA GLY A 612 -35.50 -30.05 -31.92
C GLY A 612 -34.47 -29.95 -33.10
N ARG A 613 -33.50 -30.86 -33.37
CA ARG A 613 -33.05 -32.15 -32.75
C ARG A 613 -31.73 -32.67 -33.43
N ALA A 614 -30.85 -33.41 -32.70
CA ALA A 614 -29.69 -34.24 -33.19
C ALA A 614 -28.41 -33.49 -33.69
N GLN A 615 -27.21 -34.09 -33.93
CA GLN A 615 -26.75 -35.50 -34.04
C GLN A 615 -25.20 -35.64 -33.73
N GLY A 616 -24.67 -36.86 -33.50
CA GLY A 616 -23.20 -37.21 -33.40
C GLY A 616 -22.76 -38.15 -34.54
N PRO A 617 -21.83 -39.16 -34.41
CA PRO A 617 -20.82 -39.53 -33.36
C PRO A 617 -19.34 -39.21 -33.79
N VAL A 618 -18.19 -39.94 -33.70
CA VAL A 618 -17.72 -41.34 -33.37
C VAL A 618 -16.22 -41.38 -32.92
N GLY A 619 -15.82 -42.31 -32.02
CA GLY A 619 -14.51 -43.04 -32.00
C GLY A 619 -13.25 -42.41 -31.36
N GLY A 620 -12.30 -43.15 -30.73
CA GLY A 620 -12.33 -44.56 -30.26
C GLY A 620 -10.95 -45.14 -29.82
N SER A 621 -10.94 -46.06 -28.84
CA SER A 621 -9.82 -46.98 -28.42
C SER A 621 -8.54 -46.34 -27.80
N PHE A 622 -7.79 -46.92 -26.84
CA PHE A 622 -7.92 -48.06 -25.90
C PHE A 622 -6.90 -47.81 -24.73
N ASN A 623 -6.57 -48.64 -23.72
CA ASN A 623 -6.73 -50.09 -23.43
C ASN A 623 -6.93 -50.36 -21.89
N SER A 624 -6.48 -51.51 -21.36
CA SER A 624 -6.68 -52.07 -19.99
C SER A 624 -5.40 -52.86 -19.53
N PRO A 625 -5.34 -53.77 -18.51
CA PRO A 625 -6.35 -54.21 -17.51
C PRO A 625 -5.86 -54.51 -16.06
N VAL A 626 -6.77 -54.89 -15.15
CA VAL A 626 -6.83 -56.18 -14.36
C VAL A 626 -8.08 -56.18 -13.41
N ARG A 627 -8.48 -57.35 -12.88
CA ARG A 627 -9.74 -57.72 -12.16
C ARG A 627 -9.41 -58.63 -10.94
N PRO A 628 -10.33 -59.26 -10.14
CA PRO A 628 -11.82 -59.42 -10.20
C PRO A 628 -12.55 -59.01 -8.87
N GLY A 629 -13.85 -59.26 -8.56
CA GLY A 629 -14.99 -59.89 -9.28
C GLY A 629 -16.30 -59.97 -8.44
N GLU A 630 -17.38 -60.51 -9.05
CA GLU A 630 -18.71 -60.91 -8.47
C GLU A 630 -19.62 -59.82 -7.83
N GLY A 631 -20.96 -59.91 -7.77
CA GLY A 631 -21.95 -60.93 -8.18
C GLY A 631 -23.39 -60.34 -8.44
N ARG A 632 -24.40 -61.19 -8.73
CA ARG A 632 -25.81 -60.83 -9.13
C ARG A 632 -26.78 -60.84 -7.92
N GLY A 633 -28.00 -60.27 -7.89
CA GLY A 633 -28.78 -59.41 -8.82
C GLY A 633 -30.33 -59.57 -8.67
N ARG A 634 -31.13 -58.79 -9.44
CA ARG A 634 -32.60 -58.89 -9.78
C ARG A 634 -33.72 -58.30 -8.86
N SER A 635 -34.76 -57.82 -9.55
CA SER A 635 -36.20 -57.53 -9.20
C SER A 635 -36.49 -56.49 -8.10
N ALA A 636 -37.27 -55.40 -8.24
CA ALA A 636 -38.35 -54.92 -9.15
C ALA A 636 -39.80 -55.31 -8.77
N ASN A 637 -40.66 -54.30 -8.51
CA ASN A 637 -42.10 -54.24 -8.87
C ASN A 637 -42.74 -52.85 -8.64
N TYR A 638 -44.00 -52.68 -9.04
CA TYR A 638 -44.74 -51.42 -9.28
C TYR A 638 -45.70 -50.97 -8.15
N ALA A 639 -45.90 -49.64 -8.03
CA ALA A 639 -47.14 -48.91 -7.65
C ALA A 639 -47.80 -49.22 -6.26
N ASP A 640 -48.84 -48.53 -5.75
CA ASP A 640 -49.65 -47.37 -6.23
C ASP A 640 -50.31 -46.58 -5.05
N THR A 641 -50.93 -45.43 -5.36
CA THR A 641 -52.09 -44.71 -4.74
C THR A 641 -52.22 -44.39 -3.22
N SER A 642 -52.15 -43.08 -2.94
CA SER A 642 -53.09 -42.23 -2.14
C SER A 642 -53.67 -42.62 -0.75
N GLY A 643 -53.63 -41.66 0.19
CA GLY A 643 -54.45 -41.62 1.43
C GLY A 643 -54.61 -40.20 1.99
N ARG A 644 -55.61 -39.94 2.88
CA ARG A 644 -55.95 -38.60 3.43
C ARG A 644 -56.08 -38.60 4.97
N GLY A 645 -55.83 -37.44 5.61
CA GLY A 645 -56.15 -37.13 7.03
C GLY A 645 -54.99 -36.34 7.68
N ALA A 646 -55.06 -35.05 8.00
CA ALA A 646 -55.99 -34.24 8.81
C ALA A 646 -55.66 -34.25 10.32
N GLY A 647 -55.13 -33.12 10.83
CA GLY A 647 -54.82 -32.93 12.25
C GLY A 647 -53.90 -31.73 12.53
N ALA A 648 -54.37 -30.79 13.35
CA ALA A 648 -53.64 -29.67 13.98
C ALA A 648 -54.09 -29.62 15.47
N PRO A 649 -53.49 -28.86 16.43
CA PRO A 649 -52.80 -27.57 16.26
C PRO A 649 -51.63 -27.31 17.27
N PHE A 650 -51.40 -26.02 17.60
CA PHE A 650 -50.62 -25.43 18.72
C PHE A 650 -49.12 -25.11 18.58
N VAL A 651 -48.71 -24.05 19.30
CA VAL A 651 -47.43 -23.29 19.24
C VAL A 651 -47.18 -22.65 20.62
N PRO A 652 -45.96 -22.72 21.22
CA PRO A 652 -45.25 -21.45 21.53
C PRO A 652 -43.69 -21.45 21.58
N ARG A 653 -43.18 -20.21 21.58
CA ARG A 653 -41.80 -19.66 21.76
C ARG A 653 -40.94 -20.26 22.89
N GLY A 654 -39.58 -20.14 22.83
CA GLY A 654 -38.71 -20.58 23.94
C GLY A 654 -37.20 -20.18 24.08
N ARG A 655 -36.68 -19.11 23.45
CA ARG A 655 -35.28 -18.58 23.61
C ARG A 655 -34.11 -19.65 23.70
N PRO A 656 -33.08 -19.60 24.59
CA PRO A 656 -31.68 -19.65 24.12
C PRO A 656 -30.84 -20.83 24.62
N ARG A 657 -29.80 -21.24 23.88
CA ARG A 657 -28.85 -22.28 24.33
C ARG A 657 -27.51 -21.72 24.80
N ILE A 658 -27.14 -22.13 26.02
CA ILE A 658 -25.88 -21.84 26.71
C ILE A 658 -24.87 -22.99 26.46
N PHE A 659 -23.58 -22.71 26.68
CA PHE A 659 -22.44 -23.63 26.57
C PHE A 659 -22.59 -24.98 27.31
N ARG A 660 -22.25 -26.08 26.62
CA ARG A 660 -21.60 -27.35 27.08
C ARG A 660 -21.24 -28.16 25.81
N GLY A 661 -20.17 -28.95 25.71
CA GLY A 661 -18.99 -29.12 26.58
C GLY A 661 -18.51 -30.58 26.71
N ARG A 662 -17.26 -30.88 26.26
CA ARG A 662 -16.45 -32.14 26.37
C ARG A 662 -16.49 -33.16 25.20
N GLY A 663 -15.40 -33.95 25.12
CA GLY A 663 -15.10 -35.01 24.13
C GLY A 663 -14.43 -34.46 22.87
N ARG A 664 -13.12 -34.53 22.62
CA ARG A 664 -12.02 -35.49 22.96
C ARG A 664 -12.21 -36.88 22.36
N ALA A 665 -11.65 -37.06 21.15
CA ALA A 665 -11.33 -38.35 20.53
C ALA A 665 -9.84 -38.34 20.14
N THR A 666 -9.24 -39.52 19.96
CA THR A 666 -7.79 -39.70 19.71
C THR A 666 -7.46 -39.97 18.25
N TYR A 667 -6.18 -39.77 17.91
CA TYR A 667 -5.54 -40.16 16.65
C TYR A 667 -5.60 -41.68 16.40
N PRO A 668 -5.46 -42.09 15.13
CA PRO A 668 -4.24 -42.74 14.64
C PRO A 668 -3.28 -41.75 13.96
#